data_AF-A0A0V1IDR5-F1
#
_entry.id   AF-A0A0V1IDR5-F1
#
_cell.length_a   1.000
_cell.length_b   1.000
_cell.length_c   1.000
_cell.angle_alpha   90.00
_cell.angle_beta   90.00
_cell.angle_gamma   90.00
#
_symmetry.space_group_name_H-M   'P 1'
#
loop_
_entity.id
_entity.type
_entity.pdbx_description
1 polymer ?
#
loop_
_entity_poly.entity_id
_entity_poly.type
_entity_poly.pdbx_seq_one_letter_code
_entity_poly.pdbx_strand_id
1 'polypeptide(L)'
;LSRHPMVEYWTSRFCRLLFFCLLVFGSIHALNGVYELDLKMPGKMPSKDEEYLCYGIKVEQPGYITEFIPIAEVSRVHHMIVFGAMINDNAPGSVWRCEGSLGVPSAKILYAWARNAPALKMPNGVGVPISGSSTVNYLILQMHYNLKFIGSVLDYSGVTMKVTSNHPNYVAGVYILYADGSVSIPPKISEFPMNISCAVEENVIIHPFAYRTHAHSLGRIITGYKYRGNKWTLIGKGNPQWPQWFYPVKDKITITRGDTIAAQCIFDSTSRRNTTKIGAHGMDEMCNFYMYYFVELKHLDVLEDFSSCGSSADESLFSQYPADANKPLPPNPVFERQAKMVAERFGPELIDDWLQSLDVAIGQISGIAIDADDNVLIFHRGPRIWDEQSFDLDNMYLQQDKGPIRNDTVLVISPTGKLLKRWGGGLFYMPHGIFVDHKKKLWLTDVALHQVFRFDFESSMEELILGKRFIPGGNLESFCKPAAVAVSKDDLVFVADGYCNSRVMKFSYDGKFLQVIDLYSIQGHRNAFDYMQVVHSLAINDEKQELLVTDRENSRLVIFKFNGTLSGFIKEKHMHGAIYGITYCPKMNVFYVINNQLARETVAPVEIRVFAFESESYRLLYSFKPDNFVCLDYYYNFVDFKNTHSIACSLNCSNIYIICSFNNHFIVALGHGLPNTLLKFNIHAISSPVHVEENADNANLLMESSNELSMFDSHTFYTTIILCMVAAIILAMAVAAVMVGCRVLHRRQGSSSNKDRSNHPLLKNSKWRQGFQPLSTEDIDAVDYTSDDSDDREDLLYSSSQMKKTSDL
;
A
#
# COMPACT_ATOMS: atom_id res chain seq x y z
N LEU A 1 -54.07 21.48 4.41
CA LEU A 1 -54.38 22.10 3.10
C LEU A 1 -53.97 21.11 2.00
N SER A 2 -54.60 21.20 0.83
CA SER A 2 -54.61 20.19 -0.24
C SER A 2 -53.25 19.90 -0.89
N ARG A 3 -53.08 18.68 -1.40
CA ARG A 3 -52.07 18.35 -2.42
C ARG A 3 -52.25 19.31 -3.60
N HIS A 4 -51.19 20.00 -4.02
CA HIS A 4 -51.23 20.93 -5.15
C HIS A 4 -50.39 20.38 -6.31
N PRO A 5 -50.99 19.97 -7.45
CA PRO A 5 -50.30 19.19 -8.49
C PRO A 5 -49.16 19.92 -9.23
N MET A 6 -49.02 21.24 -9.06
CA MET A 6 -47.83 21.94 -9.56
C MET A 6 -46.56 21.58 -8.76
N VAL A 7 -46.65 21.25 -7.47
CA VAL A 7 -45.46 20.94 -6.66
C VAL A 7 -44.79 19.66 -7.18
N GLU A 8 -45.58 18.60 -7.40
CA GLU A 8 -45.11 17.32 -7.97
C GLU A 8 -44.55 17.48 -9.40
N TYR A 9 -45.14 18.37 -10.21
CA TYR A 9 -44.63 18.66 -11.56
C TYR A 9 -43.24 19.31 -11.54
N TRP A 10 -43.03 20.28 -10.64
CA TRP A 10 -41.75 20.98 -10.53
C TRP A 10 -40.69 20.15 -9.79
N THR A 11 -41.03 19.38 -8.75
CA THR A 11 -40.05 18.47 -8.11
C THR A 11 -39.63 17.35 -9.05
N SER A 12 -40.55 16.76 -9.83
CA SER A 12 -40.23 15.74 -10.84
C SER A 12 -39.25 16.27 -11.91
N ARG A 13 -39.46 17.50 -12.41
CA ARG A 13 -38.51 18.13 -13.34
C ARG A 13 -37.19 18.54 -12.68
N PHE A 14 -37.20 19.04 -11.44
CA PHE A 14 -35.99 19.43 -10.74
C PHE A 14 -35.11 18.21 -10.41
N CYS A 15 -35.69 17.11 -9.92
CA CYS A 15 -34.99 15.84 -9.71
C CYS A 15 -34.43 15.27 -11.03
N ARG A 16 -35.18 15.34 -12.13
CA ARG A 16 -34.66 14.94 -13.47
C ARG A 16 -33.49 15.83 -13.91
N LEU A 17 -33.54 17.14 -13.67
CA LEU A 17 -32.44 18.04 -13.97
C LEU A 17 -31.21 17.73 -13.10
N LEU A 18 -31.42 17.49 -11.80
CA LEU A 18 -30.36 17.12 -10.87
C LEU A 18 -29.72 15.78 -11.24
N PHE A 19 -30.51 14.79 -11.67
CA PHE A 19 -30.03 13.50 -12.14
C PHE A 19 -29.24 13.64 -13.45
N PHE A 20 -29.69 14.49 -14.38
CA PHE A 20 -28.95 14.80 -15.60
C PHE A 20 -27.64 15.55 -15.32
N CYS A 21 -27.64 16.48 -14.36
CA CYS A 21 -26.44 17.14 -13.89
C CYS A 21 -25.49 16.18 -13.16
N LEU A 22 -26.00 15.25 -12.35
CA LEU A 22 -25.18 14.22 -11.69
C LEU A 22 -24.58 13.23 -12.69
N LEU A 23 -25.30 12.85 -13.75
CA LEU A 23 -24.75 12.09 -14.87
C LEU A 23 -23.64 12.88 -15.56
N VAL A 24 -23.85 14.15 -15.91
CA VAL A 24 -22.85 15.01 -16.56
C VAL A 24 -21.62 15.25 -15.65
N PHE A 25 -21.79 15.53 -14.36
CA PHE A 25 -20.67 15.71 -13.43
C PHE A 25 -19.94 14.39 -13.13
N GLY A 26 -20.64 13.24 -13.15
CA GLY A 26 -20.04 11.92 -13.12
C GLY A 26 -19.19 11.64 -14.37
N SER A 27 -19.68 12.01 -15.56
CA SER A 27 -18.89 11.96 -16.80
C SER A 27 -17.70 12.92 -16.78
N ILE A 28 -17.81 14.09 -16.15
CA ILE A 28 -16.70 15.04 -15.98
C ILE A 28 -15.62 14.48 -15.04
N HIS A 29 -15.96 13.65 -14.06
CA HIS A 29 -14.95 12.95 -13.23
C HIS A 29 -14.32 11.73 -13.93
N ALA A 30 -14.85 11.29 -15.07
CA ALA A 30 -14.26 10.23 -15.89
C ALA A 30 -13.23 10.74 -16.92
N LEU A 31 -12.90 12.04 -16.92
CA LEU A 31 -12.25 12.76 -18.04
C LEU A 31 -10.83 12.31 -18.46
N ASN A 32 -10.19 11.36 -17.77
CA ASN A 32 -8.90 10.78 -18.22
C ASN A 32 -8.97 9.29 -18.56
N GLY A 33 -10.03 8.55 -18.20
CA GLY A 33 -10.19 7.14 -18.57
C GLY A 33 -8.99 6.24 -18.25
N VAL A 34 -8.31 6.45 -17.10
CA VAL A 34 -7.14 5.67 -16.64
C VAL A 34 -7.39 5.16 -15.22
N TYR A 35 -7.02 3.91 -14.95
CA TYR A 35 -7.06 3.28 -13.63
C TYR A 35 -5.81 2.42 -13.37
N GLU A 36 -5.52 2.13 -12.10
CA GLU A 36 -4.49 1.15 -11.73
C GLU A 36 -5.11 -0.24 -11.54
N LEU A 37 -4.45 -1.27 -12.07
CA LEU A 37 -4.80 -2.68 -11.92
C LEU A 37 -3.67 -3.42 -11.21
N ASP A 38 -3.94 -3.89 -10.00
CA ASP A 38 -2.97 -4.59 -9.15
C ASP A 38 -2.93 -6.09 -9.44
N LEU A 39 -1.76 -6.59 -9.83
CA LEU A 39 -1.45 -8.01 -9.95
C LEU A 39 -0.28 -8.34 -9.02
N LYS A 40 -0.60 -8.76 -7.80
CA LYS A 40 0.34 -8.97 -6.68
C LYS A 40 0.14 -10.33 -6.05
N MET A 41 1.19 -10.91 -5.46
CA MET A 41 1.06 -12.13 -4.67
C MET A 41 0.08 -11.90 -3.50
N PRO A 42 -0.92 -12.78 -3.27
CA PRO A 42 -1.97 -12.59 -2.27
C PRO A 42 -1.50 -13.05 -0.88
N GLY A 43 -0.33 -12.57 -0.44
CA GLY A 43 0.31 -12.97 0.81
C GLY A 43 0.76 -14.44 0.78
N LYS A 44 1.92 -14.72 0.17
CA LYS A 44 2.53 -16.07 0.14
C LYS A 44 4.04 -16.00 0.34
N MET A 45 4.65 -17.15 0.59
CA MET A 45 6.11 -17.32 0.66
C MET A 45 6.53 -18.63 -0.02
N PRO A 46 7.77 -18.71 -0.53
CA PRO A 46 8.39 -19.97 -0.92
C PRO A 46 8.45 -20.96 0.26
N SER A 47 8.17 -22.22 -0.04
CA SER A 47 8.26 -23.37 0.87
C SER A 47 9.63 -24.07 0.80
N LYS A 48 10.32 -23.97 -0.34
CA LYS A 48 11.67 -24.46 -0.66
C LYS A 48 12.47 -23.38 -1.41
N ASP A 49 13.77 -23.59 -1.59
CA ASP A 49 14.59 -22.81 -2.53
C ASP A 49 14.25 -23.20 -4.00
N GLU A 50 14.52 -22.31 -4.97
CA GLU A 50 14.14 -22.39 -6.39
C GLU A 50 12.66 -22.84 -6.59
N GLU A 51 11.72 -22.00 -6.13
CA GLU A 51 10.28 -22.24 -6.24
C GLU A 51 9.59 -21.20 -7.15
N TYR A 52 8.84 -21.70 -8.14
CA TYR A 52 8.02 -20.88 -9.03
C TYR A 52 6.55 -20.94 -8.59
N LEU A 53 6.04 -19.81 -8.10
CA LEU A 53 4.64 -19.64 -7.70
C LEU A 53 3.89 -18.78 -8.71
N CYS A 54 2.66 -19.17 -9.03
CA CYS A 54 1.77 -18.43 -9.93
C CYS A 54 0.48 -17.99 -9.24
N TYR A 55 -0.02 -16.82 -9.62
CA TYR A 55 -1.31 -16.26 -9.20
C TYR A 55 -2.01 -15.60 -10.39
N GLY A 56 -3.33 -15.72 -10.47
CA GLY A 56 -4.12 -15.20 -11.60
C GLY A 56 -5.31 -14.36 -11.17
N ILE A 57 -5.59 -13.30 -11.92
CA ILE A 57 -6.79 -12.44 -11.76
C ILE A 57 -7.56 -12.35 -13.07
N LYS A 58 -8.89 -12.26 -12.99
CA LYS A 58 -9.76 -12.03 -14.15
C LYS A 58 -9.75 -10.55 -14.53
N VAL A 59 -9.72 -10.25 -15.82
CA VAL A 59 -9.83 -8.88 -16.33
C VAL A 59 -11.30 -8.56 -16.64
N GLU A 60 -11.97 -7.90 -15.70
CA GLU A 60 -13.41 -7.61 -15.80
C GLU A 60 -13.77 -6.55 -16.84
N GLN A 61 -12.91 -5.55 -17.06
CA GLN A 61 -13.16 -4.42 -17.94
C GLN A 61 -12.16 -4.38 -19.11
N PRO A 62 -12.60 -4.04 -20.34
CA PRO A 62 -11.72 -3.87 -21.47
C PRO A 62 -10.84 -2.62 -21.32
N GLY A 63 -9.58 -2.73 -21.73
CA GLY A 63 -8.64 -1.61 -21.70
C GLY A 63 -7.28 -1.93 -22.29
N TYR A 64 -6.36 -0.98 -22.16
CA TYR A 64 -5.02 -1.04 -22.74
C TYR A 64 -3.99 -0.66 -21.67
N ILE A 65 -3.05 -1.56 -21.36
CA ILE A 65 -1.97 -1.29 -20.40
C ILE A 65 -0.96 -0.34 -21.04
N THR A 66 -0.71 0.80 -20.42
CA THR A 66 0.24 1.83 -20.87
C THR A 66 1.51 1.91 -20.02
N GLU A 67 1.52 1.29 -18.84
CA GLU A 67 2.68 1.26 -17.94
C GLU A 67 2.63 0.02 -17.03
N PHE A 68 3.75 -0.70 -16.90
CA PHE A 68 3.96 -1.76 -15.91
C PHE A 68 4.90 -1.24 -14.82
N ILE A 69 4.40 -1.10 -13.59
CA ILE A 69 5.12 -0.59 -12.43
C ILE A 69 5.46 -1.78 -11.50
N PRO A 70 6.71 -2.24 -11.46
CA PRO A 70 7.11 -3.36 -10.64
C PRO A 70 7.17 -2.97 -9.15
N ILE A 71 6.76 -3.91 -8.31
CA ILE A 71 6.81 -3.81 -6.85
C ILE A 71 7.46 -5.12 -6.39
N ALA A 72 8.78 -5.20 -6.55
CA ALA A 72 9.58 -6.37 -6.25
C ALA A 72 11.02 -5.93 -5.97
N GLU A 73 11.75 -6.72 -5.18
CA GLU A 73 13.14 -6.46 -4.79
C GLU A 73 13.93 -7.77 -4.88
N VAL A 74 15.18 -7.72 -5.36
CA VAL A 74 16.04 -8.92 -5.58
C VAL A 74 16.27 -9.75 -4.33
N SER A 75 16.22 -9.12 -3.16
CA SER A 75 16.27 -9.78 -1.86
C SER A 75 15.14 -10.81 -1.67
N ARG A 76 13.95 -10.54 -2.22
CA ARG A 76 12.77 -11.43 -2.13
C ARG A 76 12.52 -12.20 -3.43
N VAL A 77 12.63 -11.54 -4.58
CA VAL A 77 12.18 -12.03 -5.88
C VAL A 77 13.36 -12.04 -6.85
N HIS A 78 13.71 -13.22 -7.39
CA HIS A 78 14.78 -13.30 -8.40
C HIS A 78 14.31 -12.72 -9.75
N HIS A 79 13.11 -13.11 -10.19
CA HIS A 79 12.43 -12.52 -11.33
C HIS A 79 10.91 -12.73 -11.26
N MET A 80 10.15 -11.95 -12.03
CA MET A 80 8.71 -12.14 -12.21
C MET A 80 8.30 -11.88 -13.66
N ILE A 81 7.24 -12.56 -14.10
CA ILE A 81 6.72 -12.48 -15.47
C ILE A 81 5.20 -12.35 -15.39
N VAL A 82 4.64 -11.42 -16.16
CA VAL A 82 3.19 -11.26 -16.34
C VAL A 82 2.81 -11.83 -17.70
N PHE A 83 1.88 -12.77 -17.68
CA PHE A 83 1.27 -13.38 -18.87
C PHE A 83 -0.19 -12.94 -18.98
N GLY A 84 -0.68 -12.81 -20.21
CA GLY A 84 -2.09 -12.71 -20.55
C GLY A 84 -2.58 -14.01 -21.15
N ALA A 85 -3.78 -14.45 -20.80
CA ALA A 85 -4.34 -15.72 -21.26
C ALA A 85 -5.84 -15.64 -21.53
N MET A 86 -6.33 -16.50 -22.42
CA MET A 86 -7.75 -16.86 -22.50
C MET A 86 -8.01 -18.07 -21.61
N ILE A 87 -8.84 -17.91 -20.57
CA ILE A 87 -9.35 -19.02 -19.76
C ILE A 87 -10.88 -18.93 -19.76
N ASN A 88 -11.54 -20.02 -20.14
CA ASN A 88 -13.00 -20.11 -20.25
C ASN A 88 -13.65 -20.79 -19.04
N ASP A 89 -12.88 -21.60 -18.31
CA ASP A 89 -13.29 -22.29 -17.09
C ASP A 89 -13.16 -21.41 -15.83
N ASN A 90 -13.47 -22.00 -14.67
CA ASN A 90 -13.23 -21.37 -13.37
C ASN A 90 -11.75 -21.00 -13.19
N ALA A 91 -11.51 -19.79 -12.71
CA ALA A 91 -10.17 -19.26 -12.44
C ALA A 91 -9.36 -20.15 -11.49
N PRO A 92 -8.02 -20.21 -11.64
CA PRO A 92 -7.13 -20.55 -10.53
C PRO A 92 -7.15 -19.40 -9.49
N GLY A 93 -8.23 -19.32 -8.70
CA GLY A 93 -8.45 -18.32 -7.65
C GLY A 93 -7.58 -18.51 -6.39
N SER A 94 -6.49 -19.28 -6.51
CA SER A 94 -5.52 -19.60 -5.46
C SER A 94 -4.11 -19.53 -6.07
N VAL A 95 -3.07 -19.62 -5.23
CA VAL A 95 -1.68 -19.66 -5.70
C VAL A 95 -1.27 -21.10 -5.98
N TRP A 96 -0.74 -21.37 -7.17
CA TRP A 96 -0.27 -22.70 -7.59
C TRP A 96 1.23 -22.71 -7.87
N ARG A 97 1.82 -23.91 -7.93
CA ARG A 97 3.20 -24.11 -8.41
C ARG A 97 3.20 -24.19 -9.93
N CYS A 98 4.11 -23.48 -10.57
CA CYS A 98 4.20 -23.36 -12.03
C CYS A 98 5.65 -23.50 -12.53
N GLU A 99 6.35 -24.48 -11.97
CA GLU A 99 7.70 -24.88 -12.38
C GLU A 99 7.64 -25.52 -13.78
N GLY A 100 8.42 -25.00 -14.73
CA GLY A 100 8.50 -25.50 -16.11
C GLY A 100 7.29 -25.22 -17.01
N SER A 101 6.08 -25.11 -16.46
CA SER A 101 4.86 -24.73 -17.20
C SER A 101 3.85 -24.01 -16.30
N LEU A 102 3.12 -23.06 -16.89
CA LEU A 102 2.02 -22.36 -16.22
C LEU A 102 0.77 -23.24 -16.00
N GLY A 103 0.64 -24.32 -16.76
CA GLY A 103 -0.60 -25.11 -16.85
C GLY A 103 -1.69 -24.46 -17.73
N VAL A 104 -1.40 -23.33 -18.38
CA VAL A 104 -2.35 -22.54 -19.18
C VAL A 104 -1.81 -22.41 -20.62
N PRO A 105 -2.26 -23.23 -21.59
CA PRO A 105 -1.70 -23.26 -22.95
C PRO A 105 -1.88 -21.96 -23.76
N SER A 106 -2.87 -21.14 -23.41
CA SER A 106 -3.18 -19.85 -24.05
C SER A 106 -2.34 -18.68 -23.52
N ALA A 107 -1.46 -18.90 -22.54
CA ALA A 107 -0.74 -17.84 -21.86
C ALA A 107 0.44 -17.29 -22.69
N LYS A 108 0.40 -16.00 -23.00
CA LYS A 108 1.44 -15.25 -23.72
C LYS A 108 2.05 -14.19 -22.81
N ILE A 109 3.37 -14.02 -22.85
CA ILE A 109 4.08 -13.02 -22.05
C ILE A 109 3.67 -11.59 -22.47
N LEU A 110 3.37 -10.73 -21.48
CA LEU A 110 3.09 -9.31 -21.69
C LEU A 110 4.19 -8.40 -21.11
N TYR A 111 4.80 -8.82 -20.00
CA TYR A 111 5.86 -8.10 -19.29
C TYR A 111 6.76 -9.07 -18.50
N ALA A 112 8.01 -8.69 -18.27
CA ALA A 112 8.94 -9.40 -17.40
C ALA A 112 9.90 -8.42 -16.69
N TRP A 113 10.20 -8.76 -15.44
CA TRP A 113 11.08 -8.02 -14.54
C TRP A 113 12.08 -8.99 -13.91
N ALA A 114 13.32 -8.54 -13.73
CA ALA A 114 14.32 -9.23 -12.92
C ALA A 114 15.35 -8.20 -12.45
N ARG A 115 16.05 -8.49 -11.35
CA ARG A 115 17.30 -7.79 -10.99
C ARG A 115 17.14 -6.27 -10.83
N ASN A 116 16.12 -5.86 -10.07
CA ASN A 116 15.74 -4.46 -9.79
C ASN A 116 15.58 -3.60 -11.05
N ALA A 117 14.68 -4.06 -11.94
CA ALA A 117 14.32 -3.32 -13.14
C ALA A 117 13.37 -2.15 -12.87
N PRO A 118 13.47 -1.04 -13.64
CA PRO A 118 12.53 0.07 -13.58
C PRO A 118 11.15 -0.29 -14.19
N ALA A 119 10.21 0.63 -14.06
CA ALA A 119 8.90 0.54 -14.72
C ALA A 119 9.04 0.56 -16.25
N LEU A 120 8.20 -0.22 -16.94
CA LEU A 120 8.12 -0.23 -18.41
C LEU A 120 6.91 0.57 -18.87
N LYS A 121 7.18 1.77 -19.39
CA LYS A 121 6.18 2.65 -19.99
C LYS A 121 6.09 2.42 -21.50
N MET A 122 4.88 2.36 -22.04
CA MET A 122 4.65 2.27 -23.49
C MET A 122 4.94 3.61 -24.17
N PRO A 123 5.32 3.63 -25.47
CA PRO A 123 5.36 4.86 -26.26
C PRO A 123 3.98 5.54 -26.33
N ASN A 124 3.96 6.86 -26.54
CA ASN A 124 2.71 7.63 -26.60
C ASN A 124 1.77 7.06 -27.69
N GLY A 125 0.52 6.75 -27.31
CA GLY A 125 -0.47 6.17 -28.22
C GLY A 125 -0.31 4.68 -28.50
N VAL A 126 0.50 3.96 -27.72
CA VAL A 126 0.66 2.50 -27.72
C VAL A 126 0.09 1.92 -26.41
N GLY A 127 -0.56 0.75 -26.47
CA GLY A 127 -0.93 0.00 -25.25
C GLY A 127 -1.12 -1.51 -25.48
N VAL A 128 -0.95 -2.31 -24.42
CA VAL A 128 -1.16 -3.78 -24.48
C VAL A 128 -2.65 -4.08 -24.25
N PRO A 129 -3.36 -4.70 -25.21
CA PRO A 129 -4.82 -4.86 -25.15
C PRO A 129 -5.24 -5.97 -24.18
N ILE A 130 -6.16 -5.67 -23.26
CA ILE A 130 -6.72 -6.64 -22.30
C ILE A 130 -8.26 -6.61 -22.27
N SER A 131 -8.87 -7.80 -22.18
CA SER A 131 -10.31 -8.07 -22.25
C SER A 131 -11.01 -7.47 -23.50
N GLY A 132 -12.34 -7.55 -23.55
CA GLY A 132 -13.13 -7.09 -24.70
C GLY A 132 -12.84 -7.87 -25.99
N SER A 133 -12.17 -7.23 -26.94
CA SER A 133 -11.72 -7.85 -28.20
C SER A 133 -10.30 -8.46 -28.12
N SER A 134 -9.65 -8.42 -26.96
CA SER A 134 -8.39 -9.13 -26.71
C SER A 134 -8.65 -10.56 -26.24
N THR A 135 -7.78 -11.50 -26.64
CA THR A 135 -7.74 -12.86 -26.08
C THR A 135 -7.29 -12.90 -24.62
N VAL A 136 -6.80 -11.80 -24.04
CA VAL A 136 -6.39 -11.72 -22.64
C VAL A 136 -7.58 -11.42 -21.72
N ASN A 137 -8.29 -12.45 -21.25
CA ASN A 137 -9.35 -12.29 -20.23
C ASN A 137 -8.87 -12.62 -18.80
N TYR A 138 -7.67 -13.19 -18.64
CA TYR A 138 -6.95 -13.32 -17.37
C TYR A 138 -5.52 -12.78 -17.48
N LEU A 139 -5.03 -12.23 -16.37
CA LEU A 139 -3.61 -11.91 -16.17
C LEU A 139 -3.03 -12.86 -15.12
N ILE A 140 -1.84 -13.41 -15.39
CA ILE A 140 -1.14 -14.39 -14.55
C ILE A 140 0.24 -13.84 -14.19
N LEU A 141 0.52 -13.75 -12.90
CA LEU A 141 1.84 -13.44 -12.35
C LEU A 141 2.57 -14.74 -12.04
N GLN A 142 3.69 -14.98 -12.71
CA GLN A 142 4.68 -15.98 -12.31
C GLN A 142 5.78 -15.28 -11.51
N MET A 143 6.13 -15.85 -10.36
CA MET A 143 7.14 -15.32 -9.43
C MET A 143 8.19 -16.41 -9.17
N HIS A 144 9.47 -16.12 -9.41
CA HIS A 144 10.56 -17.02 -9.05
C HIS A 144 11.26 -16.56 -7.78
N TYR A 145 11.19 -17.41 -6.74
CA TYR A 145 11.94 -17.28 -5.50
C TYR A 145 13.16 -18.21 -5.55
N ASN A 146 14.36 -17.63 -5.74
CA ASN A 146 15.63 -18.36 -5.67
C ASN A 146 15.83 -18.99 -4.27
N LEU A 147 15.55 -18.23 -3.21
CA LEU A 147 15.78 -18.64 -1.83
C LEU A 147 14.48 -18.66 -1.02
N LYS A 148 14.35 -19.64 -0.13
CA LYS A 148 13.32 -19.68 0.90
C LYS A 148 13.51 -18.55 1.91
N PHE A 149 12.42 -17.98 2.41
CA PHE A 149 12.46 -16.94 3.44
C PHE A 149 12.73 -17.49 4.86
N ILE A 150 13.26 -16.61 5.72
CA ILE A 150 13.40 -16.82 7.17
C ILE A 150 12.08 -16.41 7.85
N GLY A 151 11.63 -17.16 8.86
CA GLY A 151 10.44 -16.84 9.64
C GLY A 151 9.11 -16.98 8.87
N SER A 152 8.04 -16.38 9.42
CA SER A 152 6.68 -16.43 8.85
C SER A 152 6.38 -15.18 8.03
N VAL A 153 7.01 -15.07 6.86
CA VAL A 153 6.82 -13.96 5.92
C VAL A 153 5.62 -14.21 5.00
N LEU A 154 4.88 -13.17 4.66
CA LEU A 154 3.97 -13.12 3.51
C LEU A 154 4.46 -11.99 2.59
N ASP A 155 4.80 -12.33 1.35
CA ASP A 155 5.17 -11.38 0.31
C ASP A 155 3.94 -10.97 -0.52
N TYR A 156 3.92 -9.70 -0.91
CA TYR A 156 2.88 -9.08 -1.75
C TYR A 156 3.49 -8.44 -3.02
N SER A 157 4.68 -8.89 -3.42
CA SER A 157 5.37 -8.40 -4.61
C SER A 157 4.59 -8.76 -5.88
N GLY A 158 4.83 -7.98 -6.94
CA GLY A 158 4.15 -8.12 -8.22
C GLY A 158 4.22 -6.85 -9.05
N VAL A 159 3.17 -6.54 -9.80
CA VAL A 159 3.14 -5.42 -10.74
C VAL A 159 1.80 -4.68 -10.63
N THR A 160 1.87 -3.35 -10.50
CA THR A 160 0.71 -2.47 -10.73
C THR A 160 0.75 -2.00 -12.18
N MET A 161 -0.37 -2.12 -12.89
CA MET A 161 -0.49 -1.71 -14.29
C MET A 161 -1.35 -0.46 -14.41
N LYS A 162 -0.89 0.57 -15.12
CA LYS A 162 -1.79 1.66 -15.54
C LYS A 162 -2.52 1.22 -16.80
N VAL A 163 -3.85 1.20 -16.74
CA VAL A 163 -4.72 0.76 -17.82
C VAL A 163 -5.57 1.95 -18.25
N THR A 164 -5.72 2.17 -19.56
CA THR A 164 -6.68 3.13 -20.11
C THR A 164 -7.84 2.44 -20.83
N SER A 165 -9.04 3.00 -20.73
CA SER A 165 -10.20 2.65 -21.56
C SER A 165 -10.24 3.39 -22.90
N ASN A 166 -9.37 4.39 -23.11
CA ASN A 166 -9.25 5.10 -24.38
C ASN A 166 -8.54 4.20 -25.41
N HIS A 167 -9.06 4.14 -26.64
CA HIS A 167 -8.41 3.37 -27.71
C HIS A 167 -7.07 4.01 -28.12
N PRO A 168 -5.94 3.27 -28.05
CA PRO A 168 -4.66 3.74 -28.57
C PRO A 168 -4.62 3.64 -30.10
N ASN A 169 -3.73 4.40 -30.75
CA ASN A 169 -3.49 4.28 -32.19
C ASN A 169 -2.82 2.93 -32.54
N TYR A 170 -2.04 2.39 -31.60
CA TYR A 170 -1.22 1.21 -31.76
C TYR A 170 -1.42 0.21 -30.61
N VAL A 171 -1.32 -1.07 -30.90
CA VAL A 171 -1.37 -2.15 -29.91
C VAL A 171 -0.02 -2.87 -29.83
N ALA A 172 0.38 -3.22 -28.61
CA ALA A 172 1.69 -3.83 -28.32
C ALA A 172 1.61 -5.31 -27.97
N GLY A 173 2.65 -6.05 -28.37
CA GLY A 173 2.85 -7.47 -28.07
C GLY A 173 4.33 -7.84 -27.92
N VAL A 174 4.58 -9.02 -27.35
CA VAL A 174 5.93 -9.61 -27.26
C VAL A 174 6.06 -10.72 -28.30
N TYR A 175 7.12 -10.66 -29.11
CA TYR A 175 7.55 -11.76 -29.95
C TYR A 175 8.77 -12.42 -29.31
N ILE A 176 8.72 -13.72 -28.99
CA ILE A 176 9.83 -14.45 -28.37
C ILE A 176 10.54 -15.36 -29.38
N LEU A 177 11.82 -15.11 -29.64
CA LEU A 177 12.72 -16.11 -30.24
C LEU A 177 13.30 -16.94 -29.09
N TYR A 178 13.05 -18.26 -29.09
CA TYR A 178 13.43 -19.15 -27.99
C TYR A 178 14.07 -20.47 -28.45
N ALA A 179 14.93 -21.02 -27.61
CA ALA A 179 15.40 -22.40 -27.78
C ALA A 179 14.34 -23.41 -27.31
N ASP A 180 13.98 -24.36 -28.18
CA ASP A 180 12.95 -25.37 -27.90
C ASP A 180 13.50 -26.67 -27.29
N GLY A 181 14.83 -26.77 -27.14
CA GLY A 181 15.52 -27.94 -26.58
C GLY A 181 15.94 -29.00 -27.60
N SER A 182 15.70 -28.79 -28.90
CA SER A 182 16.29 -29.58 -29.99
C SER A 182 17.83 -29.62 -29.93
N VAL A 183 18.46 -28.52 -29.51
CA VAL A 183 19.92 -28.40 -29.32
C VAL A 183 20.26 -28.39 -27.82
N SER A 184 21.28 -29.15 -27.44
CA SER A 184 21.86 -29.15 -26.09
C SER A 184 23.32 -28.69 -26.11
N ILE A 185 23.77 -28.01 -25.06
CA ILE A 185 25.08 -27.37 -24.96
C ILE A 185 26.11 -28.40 -24.45
N PRO A 186 27.12 -28.81 -25.23
CA PRO A 186 28.17 -29.72 -24.77
C PRO A 186 29.03 -29.07 -23.67
N PRO A 187 29.65 -29.85 -22.76
CA PRO A 187 30.57 -29.31 -21.76
C PRO A 187 31.91 -28.90 -22.37
N LYS A 188 32.66 -28.05 -21.67
CA LYS A 188 34.05 -27.65 -22.02
C LYS A 188 34.23 -26.85 -23.31
N ILE A 189 33.18 -26.17 -23.78
CA ILE A 189 33.24 -25.24 -24.92
C ILE A 189 33.23 -23.80 -24.39
N SER A 190 34.16 -22.96 -24.82
CA SER A 190 34.25 -21.53 -24.43
C SER A 190 33.32 -20.62 -25.21
N GLU A 191 32.92 -21.02 -26.42
CA GLU A 191 31.98 -20.28 -27.26
C GLU A 191 31.11 -21.29 -28.02
N PHE A 192 29.88 -21.49 -27.54
CA PHE A 192 28.87 -22.34 -28.19
C PHE A 192 27.71 -21.45 -28.69
N PRO A 193 27.56 -21.26 -30.01
CA PRO A 193 26.47 -20.49 -30.58
C PRO A 193 25.18 -21.32 -30.63
N MET A 194 24.06 -20.68 -30.32
CA MET A 194 22.72 -21.23 -30.47
C MET A 194 21.89 -20.26 -31.30
N ASN A 195 21.44 -20.73 -32.46
CA ASN A 195 20.86 -19.92 -33.53
C ASN A 195 19.34 -20.13 -33.58
N ILE A 196 18.57 -19.08 -33.84
CA ILE A 196 17.10 -19.10 -33.94
C ILE A 196 16.68 -18.15 -35.07
N SER A 197 15.85 -18.58 -36.02
CA SER A 197 15.33 -17.69 -37.08
C SER A 197 13.95 -18.06 -37.59
N CYS A 198 13.13 -17.05 -37.86
CA CYS A 198 11.83 -17.20 -38.54
C CYS A 198 11.63 -16.10 -39.60
N ALA A 199 11.02 -16.46 -40.72
CA ALA A 199 10.54 -15.51 -41.71
C ALA A 199 9.23 -14.87 -41.22
N VAL A 200 9.01 -13.59 -41.57
CA VAL A 200 7.78 -12.85 -41.30
C VAL A 200 6.88 -12.97 -42.53
N GLU A 201 5.74 -13.62 -42.40
CA GLU A 201 4.75 -13.81 -43.48
C GLU A 201 3.53 -12.89 -43.32
N GLU A 202 3.41 -12.23 -42.17
CA GLU A 202 2.32 -11.39 -41.76
C GLU A 202 2.32 -10.09 -42.55
N ASN A 203 1.17 -9.75 -43.15
CA ASN A 203 1.02 -8.58 -44.03
C ASN A 203 0.80 -7.27 -43.22
N VAL A 204 1.73 -6.98 -42.32
CA VAL A 204 1.70 -5.87 -41.36
C VAL A 204 3.03 -5.10 -41.37
N ILE A 205 3.05 -3.91 -40.74
CA ILE A 205 4.28 -3.22 -40.36
C ILE A 205 4.43 -3.31 -38.84
N ILE A 206 5.47 -4.02 -38.41
CA ILE A 206 5.85 -4.24 -37.01
C ILE A 206 6.94 -3.24 -36.62
N HIS A 207 6.78 -2.60 -35.46
CA HIS A 207 7.70 -1.61 -34.92
C HIS A 207 8.31 -2.09 -33.60
N PRO A 208 9.53 -2.68 -33.62
CA PRO A 208 10.26 -3.01 -32.40
C PRO A 208 10.64 -1.73 -31.65
N PHE A 209 10.36 -1.67 -30.34
CA PHE A 209 10.71 -0.52 -29.51
C PHE A 209 11.47 -0.88 -28.23
N ALA A 210 11.37 -2.12 -27.75
CA ALA A 210 12.21 -2.63 -26.67
C ALA A 210 12.59 -4.11 -26.88
N TYR A 211 13.61 -4.59 -26.18
CA TYR A 211 14.04 -5.99 -26.21
C TYR A 211 14.57 -6.47 -24.85
N ARG A 212 14.37 -7.76 -24.54
CA ARG A 212 14.90 -8.42 -23.33
C ARG A 212 15.70 -9.65 -23.72
N THR A 213 16.85 -9.84 -23.09
CA THR A 213 17.73 -11.01 -23.26
C THR A 213 17.73 -11.86 -21.99
N HIS A 214 17.48 -13.16 -22.10
CA HIS A 214 17.45 -14.08 -20.97
C HIS A 214 18.14 -15.42 -21.28
N ALA A 215 19.01 -15.83 -20.35
CA ALA A 215 19.67 -17.11 -20.23
C ALA A 215 20.00 -17.36 -18.74
N HIS A 216 20.51 -18.54 -18.40
CA HIS A 216 21.05 -18.84 -17.07
C HIS A 216 22.60 -18.67 -17.09
N SER A 217 23.29 -19.36 -16.18
CA SER A 217 24.72 -19.23 -15.83
C SER A 217 25.73 -19.17 -16.99
N LEU A 218 25.46 -19.82 -18.12
CA LEU A 218 26.41 -20.02 -19.22
C LEU A 218 26.27 -18.95 -20.31
N GLY A 219 25.14 -18.24 -20.38
CA GLY A 219 24.94 -17.17 -21.36
C GLY A 219 25.96 -16.05 -21.18
N ARG A 220 26.58 -15.61 -22.27
CA ARG A 220 27.55 -14.50 -22.30
C ARG A 220 27.03 -13.29 -23.08
N ILE A 221 26.35 -13.54 -24.19
CA ILE A 221 25.63 -12.51 -24.93
C ILE A 221 24.47 -13.11 -25.72
N ILE A 222 23.42 -12.32 -25.92
CA ILE A 222 22.33 -12.61 -26.86
C ILE A 222 22.16 -11.41 -27.79
N THR A 223 22.01 -11.68 -29.07
CA THR A 223 21.70 -10.68 -30.10
C THR A 223 20.44 -11.05 -30.85
N GLY A 224 19.74 -10.03 -31.36
CA GLY A 224 18.61 -10.17 -32.28
C GLY A 224 18.74 -9.15 -33.41
N TYR A 225 18.58 -9.62 -34.64
CA TYR A 225 18.68 -8.81 -35.86
C TYR A 225 17.49 -9.07 -36.80
N LYS A 226 17.21 -8.08 -37.64
CA LYS A 226 16.41 -8.20 -38.85
C LYS A 226 17.31 -8.45 -40.05
N TYR A 227 16.89 -9.30 -40.99
CA TYR A 227 17.59 -9.59 -42.24
C TYR A 227 16.67 -9.43 -43.45
N ARG A 228 17.16 -8.73 -44.49
CA ARG A 228 16.57 -8.71 -45.83
C ARG A 228 17.64 -8.32 -46.86
N GLY A 229 17.66 -9.00 -48.01
CA GLY A 229 18.50 -8.62 -49.16
C GLY A 229 19.99 -8.47 -48.82
N ASN A 230 20.56 -9.46 -48.12
CA ASN A 230 21.94 -9.49 -47.64
C ASN A 230 22.32 -8.34 -46.67
N LYS A 231 21.34 -7.61 -46.12
CA LYS A 231 21.54 -6.60 -45.08
C LYS A 231 20.99 -7.05 -43.73
N TRP A 232 21.88 -7.10 -42.73
CA TRP A 232 21.53 -7.20 -41.32
C TRP A 232 21.25 -5.82 -40.72
N THR A 233 20.28 -5.74 -39.80
CA THR A 233 19.94 -4.55 -39.00
C THR A 233 19.73 -4.97 -37.54
N LEU A 234 20.53 -4.42 -36.62
CA LEU A 234 20.51 -4.82 -35.20
C LEU A 234 19.21 -4.36 -34.53
N ILE A 235 18.46 -5.27 -33.91
CA ILE A 235 17.30 -4.96 -33.07
C ILE A 235 17.75 -4.76 -31.62
N GLY A 236 18.59 -5.67 -31.10
CA GLY A 236 19.09 -5.58 -29.73
C GLY A 236 20.29 -6.48 -29.46
N LYS A 237 21.13 -6.08 -28.51
CA LYS A 237 22.35 -6.78 -28.11
C LYS A 237 22.51 -6.63 -26.59
N GLY A 238 22.35 -7.74 -25.85
CA GLY A 238 22.28 -7.72 -24.39
C GLY A 238 23.11 -8.84 -23.74
N ASN A 239 23.75 -8.52 -22.61
CA ASN A 239 24.37 -9.50 -21.75
C ASN A 239 23.28 -10.09 -20.82
N PRO A 240 22.94 -11.39 -20.91
CA PRO A 240 21.90 -12.00 -20.07
C PRO A 240 22.27 -12.05 -18.58
N GLN A 241 23.52 -11.77 -18.19
CA GLN A 241 23.93 -11.67 -16.79
C GLN A 241 23.73 -10.29 -16.16
N TRP A 242 23.36 -9.27 -16.95
CA TRP A 242 22.94 -7.96 -16.45
C TRP A 242 21.46 -7.98 -16.04
N PRO A 243 20.87 -6.86 -15.56
CA PRO A 243 19.44 -6.81 -15.26
C PRO A 243 18.59 -7.15 -16.49
N GLN A 244 17.69 -8.13 -16.36
CA GLN A 244 17.00 -8.72 -17.51
C GLN A 244 15.65 -8.04 -17.74
N TRP A 245 15.67 -6.78 -18.15
CA TRP A 245 14.49 -5.96 -18.47
C TRP A 245 14.34 -5.71 -19.97
N PHE A 246 13.28 -5.00 -20.36
CA PHE A 246 13.04 -4.55 -21.72
C PHE A 246 13.84 -3.25 -22.00
N TYR A 247 15.05 -3.40 -22.55
CA TYR A 247 15.91 -2.30 -22.97
C TYR A 247 15.35 -1.63 -24.23
N PRO A 248 15.45 -0.29 -24.39
CA PRO A 248 14.98 0.37 -25.61
C PRO A 248 15.79 -0.06 -26.85
N VAL A 249 15.07 -0.27 -27.95
CA VAL A 249 15.68 -0.39 -29.29
C VAL A 249 16.17 0.99 -29.70
N LYS A 250 17.45 1.11 -30.12
CA LYS A 250 18.09 2.41 -30.39
C LYS A 250 17.64 3.06 -31.70
N ASP A 251 17.50 2.24 -32.75
CA ASP A 251 17.20 2.69 -34.10
C ASP A 251 15.71 2.53 -34.43
N LYS A 252 15.16 3.42 -35.26
CA LYS A 252 13.77 3.30 -35.75
C LYS A 252 13.68 2.20 -36.81
N ILE A 253 13.45 0.97 -36.35
CA ILE A 253 13.33 -0.23 -37.20
C ILE A 253 11.88 -0.47 -37.58
N THR A 254 11.66 -0.91 -38.81
CA THR A 254 10.41 -1.54 -39.25
C THR A 254 10.69 -2.96 -39.71
N ILE A 255 9.78 -3.87 -39.39
CA ILE A 255 9.75 -5.25 -39.86
C ILE A 255 8.46 -5.43 -40.68
N THR A 256 8.55 -6.04 -41.85
CA THR A 256 7.40 -6.30 -42.74
C THR A 256 7.50 -7.69 -43.34
N ARG A 257 6.42 -8.18 -43.95
CA ARG A 257 6.42 -9.43 -44.74
C ARG A 257 7.66 -9.59 -45.62
N GLY A 258 8.33 -10.75 -45.55
CA GLY A 258 9.58 -11.05 -46.26
C GLY A 258 10.83 -10.44 -45.62
N ASP A 259 10.78 -10.07 -44.34
CA ASP A 259 11.98 -9.94 -43.48
C ASP A 259 12.17 -11.28 -42.76
N THR A 260 13.41 -11.63 -42.42
CA THR A 260 13.70 -12.68 -41.44
C THR A 260 14.11 -12.04 -40.12
N ILE A 261 13.56 -12.49 -39.01
CA ILE A 261 14.07 -12.16 -37.67
C ILE A 261 14.95 -13.32 -37.21
N ALA A 262 16.17 -13.00 -36.76
CA ALA A 262 17.11 -14.01 -36.31
C ALA A 262 17.85 -13.58 -35.04
N ALA A 263 17.88 -14.48 -34.05
CA ALA A 263 18.58 -14.31 -32.79
C ALA A 263 19.71 -15.33 -32.64
N GLN A 264 20.74 -14.95 -31.88
CA GLN A 264 21.85 -15.82 -31.52
C GLN A 264 22.22 -15.62 -30.05
N CYS A 265 22.30 -16.72 -29.32
CA CYS A 265 22.87 -16.77 -27.97
C CYS A 265 24.27 -17.38 -28.02
N ILE A 266 25.21 -16.81 -27.28
CA ILE A 266 26.55 -17.36 -27.08
C ILE A 266 26.67 -17.87 -25.65
N PHE A 267 27.05 -19.13 -25.51
CA PHE A 267 27.25 -19.81 -24.23
C PHE A 267 28.72 -20.18 -24.00
N ASP A 268 29.15 -20.12 -22.74
CA ASP A 268 30.45 -20.62 -22.27
C ASP A 268 30.19 -21.72 -21.22
N SER A 269 30.48 -22.97 -21.61
CA SER A 269 30.30 -24.19 -20.82
C SER A 269 31.61 -24.71 -20.22
N THR A 270 32.69 -23.92 -20.20
CA THR A 270 34.02 -24.33 -19.68
C THR A 270 33.97 -24.81 -18.23
N SER A 271 33.07 -24.26 -17.42
CA SER A 271 32.83 -24.68 -16.03
C SER A 271 32.16 -26.06 -15.92
N ARG A 272 31.21 -26.36 -16.81
CA ARG A 272 30.38 -27.58 -16.77
C ARG A 272 31.22 -28.85 -17.01
N ARG A 273 30.78 -29.98 -16.46
CA ARG A 273 31.37 -31.32 -16.69
C ARG A 273 30.54 -32.18 -17.64
N ASN A 274 29.22 -31.98 -17.64
CA ASN A 274 28.24 -32.73 -18.41
C ASN A 274 27.52 -31.79 -19.39
N THR A 275 26.92 -32.36 -20.44
CA THR A 275 26.03 -31.65 -21.37
C THR A 275 24.91 -30.95 -20.60
N THR A 276 24.65 -29.70 -20.94
CA THR A 276 23.58 -28.87 -20.35
C THR A 276 22.41 -28.79 -21.33
N LYS A 277 21.20 -29.04 -20.84
CA LYS A 277 19.97 -29.00 -21.62
C LYS A 277 19.34 -27.61 -21.59
N ILE A 278 18.36 -27.38 -22.46
CA ILE A 278 17.45 -26.25 -22.32
C ILE A 278 16.32 -26.63 -21.35
N GLY A 279 15.99 -25.75 -20.41
CA GLY A 279 15.07 -26.01 -19.30
C GLY A 279 14.94 -24.83 -18.34
N ALA A 280 14.00 -24.92 -17.38
CA ALA A 280 13.60 -23.80 -16.53
C ALA A 280 14.32 -23.70 -15.17
N HIS A 281 15.16 -24.67 -14.82
CA HIS A 281 15.93 -24.66 -13.57
C HIS A 281 17.28 -23.98 -13.77
N GLY A 282 17.85 -23.33 -12.74
CA GLY A 282 19.14 -22.63 -12.87
C GLY A 282 20.36 -23.50 -13.25
N MET A 283 20.20 -24.84 -13.23
CA MET A 283 21.19 -25.80 -13.73
C MET A 283 21.02 -26.15 -15.21
N ASP A 284 19.85 -25.96 -15.81
CA ASP A 284 19.65 -25.97 -17.26
C ASP A 284 20.06 -24.60 -17.86
N GLU A 285 19.81 -24.37 -19.14
CA GLU A 285 19.96 -23.07 -19.80
C GLU A 285 18.70 -22.63 -20.54
N MET A 286 18.67 -21.36 -20.94
CA MET A 286 17.67 -20.81 -21.87
C MET A 286 18.37 -19.90 -22.88
N CYS A 287 17.78 -19.76 -24.06
CA CYS A 287 18.21 -18.83 -25.10
C CYS A 287 16.98 -18.05 -25.57
N ASN A 288 16.63 -16.97 -24.87
CA ASN A 288 15.41 -16.23 -25.14
C ASN A 288 15.72 -14.77 -25.49
N PHE A 289 15.39 -14.37 -26.71
CA PHE A 289 15.34 -12.97 -27.14
C PHE A 289 13.88 -12.55 -27.31
N TYR A 290 13.41 -11.71 -26.39
CA TYR A 290 12.07 -11.12 -26.45
C TYR A 290 12.17 -9.78 -27.18
N MET A 291 11.45 -9.64 -28.29
CA MET A 291 11.26 -8.38 -29.00
C MET A 291 9.90 -7.81 -28.63
N TYR A 292 9.86 -6.63 -28.04
CA TYR A 292 8.63 -5.91 -27.73
C TYR A 292 8.33 -4.91 -28.84
N TYR A 293 7.15 -5.03 -29.43
CA TYR A 293 6.78 -4.35 -30.65
C TYR A 293 5.36 -3.77 -30.57
N PHE A 294 5.05 -2.87 -31.50
CA PHE A 294 3.67 -2.43 -31.74
C PHE A 294 3.29 -2.47 -33.22
N VAL A 295 1.99 -2.54 -33.47
CA VAL A 295 1.31 -2.47 -34.78
C VAL A 295 0.10 -1.53 -34.69
N GLU A 296 -0.45 -1.05 -35.82
CA GLU A 296 -1.69 -0.27 -35.79
C GLU A 296 -2.86 -1.06 -35.17
N LEU A 297 -3.76 -0.40 -34.43
CA LEU A 297 -4.92 -1.04 -33.76
C LEU A 297 -5.77 -1.93 -34.69
N LYS A 298 -5.82 -1.62 -36.00
CA LYS A 298 -6.53 -2.41 -37.02
C LYS A 298 -5.94 -3.81 -37.27
N HIS A 299 -4.75 -4.09 -36.73
CA HIS A 299 -4.01 -5.36 -36.84
C HIS A 299 -3.91 -6.08 -35.48
N LEU A 300 -4.94 -5.95 -34.64
CA LEU A 300 -5.04 -6.61 -33.33
C LEU A 300 -4.97 -8.14 -33.44
N ASP A 301 -5.55 -8.70 -34.51
CA ASP A 301 -5.49 -10.11 -34.90
C ASP A 301 -4.05 -10.63 -35.04
N VAL A 302 -3.14 -9.82 -35.59
CA VAL A 302 -1.75 -10.23 -35.80
C VAL A 302 -0.99 -10.45 -34.47
N LEU A 303 -1.44 -9.89 -33.35
CA LEU A 303 -0.87 -10.20 -32.03
C LEU A 303 -1.15 -11.65 -31.58
N GLU A 304 -2.11 -12.33 -32.20
CA GLU A 304 -2.40 -13.72 -31.88
C GLU A 304 -1.42 -14.67 -32.57
N ASP A 305 -1.25 -14.55 -33.88
CA ASP A 305 -0.33 -15.39 -34.66
C ASP A 305 1.13 -15.01 -34.38
N PHE A 306 1.47 -13.71 -34.43
CA PHE A 306 2.84 -13.22 -34.35
C PHE A 306 3.37 -13.14 -32.91
N SER A 307 3.55 -14.30 -32.28
CA SER A 307 3.87 -14.44 -30.86
C SER A 307 5.22 -15.12 -30.55
N SER A 308 5.70 -16.06 -31.37
CA SER A 308 6.96 -16.77 -31.06
C SER A 308 7.69 -17.37 -32.28
N CYS A 309 8.94 -17.76 -32.06
CA CYS A 309 9.82 -18.45 -32.99
C CYS A 309 10.67 -19.51 -32.25
N GLY A 310 10.47 -20.78 -32.60
CA GLY A 310 11.27 -21.91 -32.11
C GLY A 310 12.60 -22.08 -32.88
N SER A 311 13.34 -23.16 -32.63
CA SER A 311 14.73 -23.35 -33.09
C SER A 311 14.85 -23.81 -34.56
N SER A 312 14.22 -23.10 -35.48
CA SER A 312 14.28 -23.31 -36.94
C SER A 312 15.39 -22.48 -37.61
N ALA A 313 16.64 -22.65 -37.17
CA ALA A 313 17.77 -21.93 -37.74
C ALA A 313 18.15 -22.40 -39.15
N ASP A 314 18.15 -21.48 -40.13
CA ASP A 314 18.79 -21.69 -41.42
C ASP A 314 20.32 -21.53 -41.28
N GLU A 315 21.06 -22.64 -41.27
CA GLU A 315 22.53 -22.62 -41.16
C GLU A 315 23.20 -21.79 -42.27
N SER A 316 22.60 -21.72 -43.46
CA SER A 316 23.14 -20.92 -44.58
C SER A 316 22.98 -19.42 -44.34
N LEU A 317 21.91 -19.00 -43.66
CA LEU A 317 21.72 -17.62 -43.20
C LEU A 317 22.75 -17.26 -42.11
N PHE A 318 22.92 -18.13 -41.12
CA PHE A 318 23.85 -17.88 -40.01
C PHE A 318 25.34 -17.93 -40.42
N SER A 319 25.69 -18.53 -41.56
CA SER A 319 27.02 -18.40 -42.16
C SER A 319 27.41 -16.95 -42.51
N GLN A 320 26.41 -16.07 -42.64
CA GLN A 320 26.57 -14.64 -42.95
C GLN A 320 26.24 -13.74 -41.74
N TYR A 321 26.06 -14.29 -40.53
CA TYR A 321 25.69 -13.51 -39.34
C TYR A 321 26.78 -12.47 -38.99
N PRO A 322 26.44 -11.27 -38.46
CA PRO A 322 27.42 -10.23 -38.21
C PRO A 322 28.53 -10.67 -37.24
N ALA A 323 29.79 -10.64 -37.68
CA ALA A 323 30.93 -11.11 -36.90
C ALA A 323 31.27 -10.28 -35.65
N ASP A 324 30.54 -9.19 -35.39
CA ASP A 324 30.57 -8.47 -34.12
C ASP A 324 29.50 -8.96 -33.13
N ALA A 325 28.49 -9.72 -33.56
CA ALA A 325 27.39 -10.18 -32.71
C ALA A 325 27.88 -10.98 -31.50
N ASN A 326 28.76 -11.96 -31.73
CA ASN A 326 29.36 -12.83 -30.71
C ASN A 326 30.18 -12.06 -29.66
N LYS A 327 30.71 -10.87 -30.01
CA LYS A 327 31.61 -10.09 -29.14
C LYS A 327 30.84 -9.60 -27.91
N PRO A 328 31.22 -10.02 -26.68
CA PRO A 328 30.57 -9.58 -25.45
C PRO A 328 30.50 -8.06 -25.32
N LEU A 329 29.50 -7.58 -24.59
CA LEU A 329 29.46 -6.17 -24.19
C LEU A 329 30.60 -5.85 -23.21
N PRO A 330 31.14 -4.61 -23.23
CA PRO A 330 32.14 -4.20 -22.25
C PRO A 330 31.55 -4.23 -20.83
N PRO A 331 32.34 -4.50 -19.78
CA PRO A 331 31.87 -4.52 -18.40
C PRO A 331 31.13 -3.24 -17.98
N ASN A 332 30.10 -3.39 -17.15
CA ASN A 332 29.29 -2.31 -16.60
C ASN A 332 29.12 -2.51 -15.09
N PRO A 333 29.95 -1.82 -14.26
CA PRO A 333 29.89 -1.95 -12.81
C PRO A 333 28.57 -1.53 -12.15
N VAL A 334 27.70 -0.78 -12.82
CA VAL A 334 26.35 -0.47 -12.29
C VAL A 334 25.45 -1.69 -12.46
N PHE A 335 25.33 -2.19 -13.69
CA PHE A 335 24.51 -3.36 -14.00
C PHE A 335 25.04 -4.64 -13.33
N GLU A 336 26.35 -4.80 -13.17
CA GLU A 336 26.95 -5.93 -12.44
C GLU A 336 26.67 -5.89 -10.93
N ARG A 337 26.51 -4.70 -10.34
CA ARG A 337 26.05 -4.56 -8.95
C ARG A 337 24.55 -4.82 -8.80
N GLN A 338 23.72 -4.27 -9.69
CA GLN A 338 22.26 -4.51 -9.71
C GLN A 338 21.90 -5.97 -10.00
N ALA A 339 22.69 -6.65 -10.83
CA ALA A 339 22.50 -8.05 -11.17
C ALA A 339 23.12 -9.05 -10.17
N LYS A 340 23.85 -8.57 -9.17
CA LYS A 340 24.48 -9.43 -8.16
C LYS A 340 23.39 -10.11 -7.33
N MET A 341 23.28 -11.44 -7.44
CA MET A 341 22.39 -12.22 -6.59
C MET A 341 22.69 -11.99 -5.12
N VAL A 342 21.65 -11.83 -4.31
CA VAL A 342 21.77 -11.88 -2.85
C VAL A 342 21.94 -13.35 -2.45
N ALA A 343 22.98 -13.65 -1.67
CA ALA A 343 23.30 -15.00 -1.20
C ALA A 343 22.64 -15.34 0.16
N GLU A 344 22.11 -14.33 0.84
CA GLU A 344 21.42 -14.42 2.13
C GLU A 344 19.92 -14.64 1.91
N ARG A 345 19.29 -15.41 2.79
CA ARG A 345 17.83 -15.60 2.78
C ARG A 345 17.15 -14.36 3.36
N PHE A 346 16.17 -13.80 2.66
CA PHE A 346 15.38 -12.70 3.20
C PHE A 346 14.46 -13.15 4.34
N GLY A 347 14.31 -12.30 5.36
CA GLY A 347 13.30 -12.43 6.40
C GLY A 347 13.79 -12.01 7.79
N PRO A 348 12.88 -11.97 8.78
CA PRO A 348 13.23 -11.72 10.17
C PRO A 348 13.88 -12.94 10.84
N GLU A 349 14.98 -12.71 11.53
CA GLU A 349 15.59 -13.63 12.49
C GLU A 349 15.55 -12.96 13.88
N LEU A 350 15.05 -13.65 14.92
CA LEU A 350 15.18 -13.14 16.30
C LEU A 350 16.64 -13.29 16.76
N ILE A 351 17.21 -12.21 17.31
CA ILE A 351 18.45 -12.30 18.06
C ILE A 351 18.09 -12.69 19.50
N ASP A 352 18.13 -13.99 19.80
CA ASP A 352 17.93 -14.54 21.14
C ASP A 352 18.99 -14.02 22.12
N ASP A 353 18.62 -13.90 23.40
CA ASP A 353 19.45 -13.41 24.52
C ASP A 353 20.22 -12.08 24.26
N TRP A 354 19.80 -11.29 23.27
CA TRP A 354 20.49 -10.04 22.92
C TRP A 354 20.50 -9.06 24.11
N LEU A 355 19.38 -8.98 24.84
CA LEU A 355 19.17 -8.10 25.99
C LEU A 355 19.78 -8.74 27.25
N GLN A 356 20.82 -8.10 27.78
CA GLN A 356 21.50 -8.56 28.99
C GLN A 356 20.61 -8.37 30.22
N SER A 357 20.79 -9.21 31.25
CA SER A 357 19.91 -9.27 32.42
C SER A 357 19.73 -7.91 33.10
N LEU A 358 18.47 -7.48 33.20
CA LEU A 358 18.10 -6.20 33.81
C LEU A 358 17.79 -6.37 35.30
N ASP A 359 18.64 -5.80 36.15
CA ASP A 359 18.37 -5.60 37.58
C ASP A 359 17.39 -4.42 37.81
N VAL A 360 16.22 -4.52 37.18
CA VAL A 360 15.06 -3.60 37.27
C VAL A 360 13.78 -4.37 36.95
N ALA A 361 12.79 -4.35 37.85
CA ALA A 361 11.43 -4.79 37.55
C ALA A 361 10.71 -3.74 36.68
N ILE A 362 10.74 -3.92 35.35
CA ILE A 362 10.23 -2.93 34.38
C ILE A 362 8.69 -2.89 34.28
N GLY A 363 8.00 -4.00 34.55
CA GLY A 363 6.54 -4.07 34.44
C GLY A 363 6.04 -3.83 33.02
N GLN A 364 4.87 -3.20 32.86
CA GLN A 364 4.31 -2.85 31.55
C GLN A 364 5.24 -1.87 30.81
N ILE A 365 5.79 -2.31 29.67
CA ILE A 365 6.52 -1.43 28.76
C ILE A 365 5.51 -0.61 27.96
N SER A 366 5.66 0.70 27.93
CA SER A 366 4.73 1.62 27.27
C SER A 366 5.23 2.14 25.92
N GLY A 367 6.54 2.18 25.68
CA GLY A 367 7.08 2.58 24.39
C GLY A 367 8.57 2.27 24.21
N ILE A 368 8.98 2.25 22.94
CA ILE A 368 10.38 2.10 22.51
C ILE A 368 10.76 3.33 21.67
N ALA A 369 11.99 3.79 21.77
CA ALA A 369 12.60 4.72 20.81
C ALA A 369 14.05 4.31 20.50
N ILE A 370 14.63 4.86 19.43
CA ILE A 370 16.05 4.72 19.09
C ILE A 370 16.69 6.11 19.10
N ASP A 371 17.91 6.25 19.64
CA ASP A 371 18.67 7.50 19.59
C ASP A 371 19.64 7.60 18.40
N ALA A 372 20.35 8.72 18.30
CA ALA A 372 21.31 9.00 17.23
C ALA A 372 22.52 8.05 17.17
N ASP A 373 22.75 7.25 18.22
CA ASP A 373 23.86 6.31 18.36
C ASP A 373 23.37 4.84 18.31
N ASP A 374 22.14 4.63 17.82
CA ASP A 374 21.40 3.36 17.70
C ASP A 374 21.06 2.67 19.02
N ASN A 375 21.17 3.36 20.17
CA ASN A 375 20.74 2.79 21.45
C ASN A 375 19.21 2.69 21.50
N VAL A 376 18.74 1.63 22.15
CA VAL A 376 17.33 1.36 22.39
C VAL A 376 16.89 1.96 23.71
N LEU A 377 15.91 2.84 23.66
CA LEU A 377 15.30 3.46 24.83
C LEU A 377 13.98 2.74 25.14
N ILE A 378 13.83 2.28 26.38
CA ILE A 378 12.61 1.68 26.91
C ILE A 378 11.95 2.66 27.87
N PHE A 379 10.67 2.99 27.64
CA PHE A 379 9.83 3.67 28.64
C PHE A 379 8.85 2.66 29.24
N HIS A 380 8.79 2.58 30.57
CA HIS A 380 8.05 1.53 31.26
C HIS A 380 7.40 2.01 32.58
N ARG A 381 6.36 1.30 33.00
CA ARG A 381 5.46 1.66 34.11
C ARG A 381 5.90 1.11 35.47
N GLY A 382 6.84 0.18 35.51
CA GLY A 382 7.33 -0.43 36.74
C GLY A 382 6.20 -1.13 37.51
N PRO A 383 5.92 -0.78 38.77
CA PRO A 383 4.81 -1.37 39.54
C PRO A 383 3.42 -0.83 39.16
N ARG A 384 3.30 0.03 38.15
CA ARG A 384 2.00 0.54 37.66
C ARG A 384 1.47 -0.33 36.51
N ILE A 385 0.16 -0.53 36.51
CA ILE A 385 -0.61 -1.17 35.46
C ILE A 385 -1.58 -0.11 34.92
N TRP A 386 -1.71 0.02 33.61
CA TRP A 386 -2.88 0.67 33.01
C TRP A 386 -3.95 -0.39 32.73
N ASP A 387 -5.11 -0.19 33.35
CA ASP A 387 -6.33 -1.00 33.28
C ASP A 387 -7.58 -0.09 33.29
N GLU A 388 -8.77 -0.69 33.31
CA GLU A 388 -10.05 0.03 33.40
C GLU A 388 -10.31 0.65 34.78
N GLN A 389 -9.47 0.38 35.79
CA GLN A 389 -9.55 0.94 37.16
C GLN A 389 -8.54 2.09 37.39
N SER A 390 -7.81 2.49 36.34
CA SER A 390 -6.78 3.53 36.41
C SER A 390 -7.37 4.95 36.35
N PHE A 391 -8.55 5.11 35.76
CA PHE A 391 -9.20 6.38 35.51
C PHE A 391 -10.72 6.28 35.69
N ASP A 392 -11.38 7.41 35.98
CA ASP A 392 -12.84 7.51 35.93
C ASP A 392 -13.36 7.91 34.53
N LEU A 393 -14.68 8.13 34.46
CA LEU A 393 -15.41 8.53 33.24
C LEU A 393 -15.02 9.94 32.75
N ASP A 394 -14.67 10.84 33.67
CA ASP A 394 -14.16 12.19 33.36
C ASP A 394 -12.68 12.18 32.96
N ASN A 395 -12.07 10.99 32.91
CA ASN A 395 -10.68 10.73 32.58
C ASN A 395 -9.67 11.22 33.63
N MET A 396 -10.09 11.51 34.86
CA MET A 396 -9.18 11.82 35.98
C MET A 396 -8.43 10.56 36.41
N TYR A 397 -7.14 10.68 36.76
CA TYR A 397 -6.37 9.56 37.30
C TYR A 397 -6.77 9.27 38.75
N LEU A 398 -7.17 8.02 39.04
CA LEU A 398 -7.73 7.65 40.35
C LEU A 398 -6.68 7.33 41.42
N GLN A 399 -5.46 6.95 41.02
CA GLN A 399 -4.48 6.34 41.93
C GLN A 399 -3.37 7.34 42.35
N GLN A 400 -3.74 8.61 42.53
CA GLN A 400 -2.81 9.72 42.84
C GLN A 400 -2.15 9.57 44.22
N ASP A 401 -2.85 8.94 45.15
CA ASP A 401 -2.42 8.57 46.51
C ASP A 401 -1.13 7.73 46.51
N LYS A 402 -0.95 6.87 45.49
CA LYS A 402 0.21 5.97 45.36
C LYS A 402 1.51 6.70 45.03
N GLY A 403 1.47 8.01 44.81
CA GLY A 403 2.62 8.86 44.45
C GLY A 403 3.18 8.59 43.05
N PRO A 404 4.28 9.26 42.66
CA PRO A 404 5.00 8.93 41.44
C PRO A 404 5.68 7.55 41.55
N ILE A 405 6.00 6.96 40.40
CA ILE A 405 6.80 5.74 40.29
C ILE A 405 8.20 6.03 40.85
N ARG A 406 8.60 5.32 41.90
CA ARG A 406 9.91 5.54 42.56
C ARG A 406 11.09 4.94 41.79
N ASN A 407 10.85 3.85 41.08
CA ASN A 407 11.86 3.22 40.21
C ASN A 407 12.13 4.14 39.00
N ASP A 408 13.33 4.06 38.45
CA ASP A 408 13.59 4.56 37.10
C ASP A 408 12.61 3.95 36.10
N THR A 409 12.13 4.77 35.16
CA THR A 409 11.13 4.44 34.15
C THR A 409 11.69 4.48 32.73
N VAL A 410 12.84 5.11 32.54
CA VAL A 410 13.56 5.22 31.26
C VAL A 410 14.86 4.42 31.37
N LEU A 411 15.01 3.42 30.51
CA LEU A 411 16.26 2.66 30.35
C LEU A 411 16.87 2.96 28.98
N VAL A 412 18.18 3.14 28.93
CA VAL A 412 18.96 3.28 27.68
C VAL A 412 19.85 2.05 27.54
N ILE A 413 19.67 1.30 26.47
CA ILE A 413 20.31 0.00 26.22
C ILE A 413 21.06 0.07 24.89
N SER A 414 22.34 -0.31 24.90
CA SER A 414 23.19 -0.33 23.71
C SER A 414 22.67 -1.29 22.61
N PRO A 415 23.12 -1.14 21.35
CA PRO A 415 22.85 -2.12 20.28
C PRO A 415 23.24 -3.58 20.62
N THR A 416 24.17 -3.77 21.55
CA THR A 416 24.62 -5.08 22.09
C THR A 416 23.87 -5.51 23.36
N GLY A 417 22.76 -4.85 23.67
CA GLY A 417 21.83 -5.16 24.76
C GLY A 417 22.36 -4.95 26.17
N LYS A 418 23.54 -4.35 26.34
CA LYS A 418 24.02 -3.88 27.64
C LYS A 418 23.29 -2.59 28.04
N LEU A 419 22.74 -2.57 29.26
CA LEU A 419 22.20 -1.35 29.88
C LEU A 419 23.31 -0.29 30.07
N LEU A 420 23.07 0.94 29.60
CA LEU A 420 23.99 2.08 29.67
C LEU A 420 23.59 3.09 30.74
N LYS A 421 22.33 3.53 30.75
CA LYS A 421 21.78 4.57 31.65
C LYS A 421 20.37 4.17 32.10
N ARG A 422 20.00 4.52 33.33
CA ARG A 422 18.63 4.45 33.86
C ARG A 422 18.29 5.79 34.52
N TRP A 423 17.05 6.28 34.36
CA TRP A 423 16.56 7.50 35.02
C TRP A 423 15.02 7.59 35.00
N GLY A 424 14.48 8.67 35.58
CA GLY A 424 13.04 8.99 35.58
C GLY A 424 12.31 8.71 36.89
N GLY A 425 13.00 8.10 37.87
CA GLY A 425 12.43 7.82 39.19
C GLY A 425 11.92 9.09 39.89
N GLY A 426 10.68 9.03 40.37
CA GLY A 426 10.01 10.12 41.08
C GLY A 426 9.23 11.11 40.19
N LEU A 427 9.30 11.01 38.86
CA LEU A 427 8.66 11.97 37.96
C LEU A 427 7.24 11.56 37.53
N PHE A 428 7.11 10.32 37.04
CA PHE A 428 5.93 9.85 36.28
C PHE A 428 4.92 9.08 37.14
N TYR A 429 3.67 9.05 36.69
CA TYR A 429 2.54 8.35 37.31
C TYR A 429 1.97 7.24 36.41
N MET A 430 1.83 7.51 35.10
CA MET A 430 1.46 6.50 34.10
C MET A 430 2.16 6.78 32.75
N PRO A 431 3.42 6.33 32.59
CA PRO A 431 4.17 6.35 31.33
C PRO A 431 3.38 5.86 30.12
N HIS A 432 3.52 6.59 29.00
CA HIS A 432 3.03 6.19 27.70
C HIS A 432 4.09 6.35 26.59
N GLY A 433 4.07 7.46 25.86
CA GLY A 433 4.90 7.68 24.67
C GLY A 433 6.34 8.08 25.00
N ILE A 434 7.26 7.70 24.12
CA ILE A 434 8.68 8.08 24.14
C ILE A 434 9.16 8.35 22.71
N PHE A 435 9.95 9.40 22.51
CA PHE A 435 10.54 9.77 21.22
C PHE A 435 11.87 10.52 21.44
N VAL A 436 12.89 10.21 20.65
CA VAL A 436 14.17 10.96 20.63
C VAL A 436 14.18 11.83 19.38
N ASP A 437 14.45 13.14 19.54
CA ASP A 437 14.53 14.05 18.39
C ASP A 437 15.95 14.19 17.82
N HIS A 438 16.04 14.85 16.67
CA HIS A 438 17.28 15.09 15.93
C HIS A 438 18.29 16.01 16.67
N LYS A 439 17.95 16.54 17.86
CA LYS A 439 18.78 17.37 18.74
C LYS A 439 19.18 16.67 20.04
N LYS A 440 18.99 15.34 20.12
CA LYS A 440 19.17 14.52 21.33
C LYS A 440 18.36 15.03 22.52
N LYS A 441 17.11 15.47 22.29
CA LYS A 441 16.14 15.66 23.38
C LYS A 441 15.17 14.50 23.45
N LEU A 442 14.82 14.11 24.68
CA LEU A 442 13.85 13.06 24.94
C LEU A 442 12.47 13.66 25.20
N TRP A 443 11.52 13.27 24.37
CA TRP A 443 10.11 13.62 24.53
C TRP A 443 9.37 12.44 25.16
N LEU A 444 8.61 12.71 26.23
CA LEU A 444 7.87 11.72 27.01
C LEU A 444 6.43 12.15 27.22
N THR A 445 5.48 11.20 27.23
CA THR A 445 4.08 11.48 27.58
C THR A 445 3.63 10.66 28.78
N ASP A 446 2.84 11.29 29.65
CA ASP A 446 2.23 10.62 30.80
C ASP A 446 0.71 10.82 30.76
N VAL A 447 -0.02 9.71 30.68
CA VAL A 447 -1.48 9.71 30.50
C VAL A 447 -2.24 10.00 31.80
N ALA A 448 -1.60 9.82 32.96
CA ALA A 448 -2.16 10.20 34.26
C ALA A 448 -1.89 11.66 34.61
N LEU A 449 -0.76 12.21 34.17
CA LEU A 449 -0.45 13.63 34.34
C LEU A 449 -1.15 14.51 33.29
N HIS A 450 -1.64 13.94 32.17
CA HIS A 450 -2.20 14.67 31.02
C HIS A 450 -1.19 15.64 30.38
N GLN A 451 0.08 15.24 30.39
CA GLN A 451 1.22 16.11 30.07
C GLN A 451 2.21 15.45 29.10
N VAL A 452 2.87 16.32 28.34
CA VAL A 452 4.03 16.01 27.49
C VAL A 452 5.23 16.77 28.02
N PHE A 453 6.37 16.10 28.08
CA PHE A 453 7.61 16.61 28.63
C PHE A 453 8.72 16.56 27.58
N ARG A 454 9.62 17.55 27.59
CA ARG A 454 10.94 17.43 26.94
C ARG A 454 12.04 17.52 27.97
N PHE A 455 12.99 16.59 27.88
CA PHE A 455 14.22 16.58 28.65
C PHE A 455 15.44 16.66 27.74
N ASP A 456 16.52 17.26 28.23
CA ASP A 456 17.85 17.03 27.69
C ASP A 456 18.29 15.58 27.97
N PHE A 457 18.70 14.83 26.95
CA PHE A 457 18.95 13.39 27.12
C PHE A 457 20.20 13.08 27.96
N GLU A 458 21.24 13.90 27.86
CA GLU A 458 22.52 13.70 28.54
C GLU A 458 22.42 14.05 30.02
N SER A 459 21.99 15.28 30.34
CA SER A 459 21.83 15.77 31.71
C SER A 459 20.57 15.29 32.42
N SER A 460 19.58 14.77 31.67
CA SER A 460 18.23 14.45 32.16
C SER A 460 17.48 15.64 32.78
N MET A 461 17.86 16.87 32.41
CA MET A 461 17.21 18.10 32.85
C MET A 461 15.90 18.35 32.08
N GLU A 462 14.84 18.72 32.78
CA GLU A 462 13.56 19.13 32.18
C GLU A 462 13.69 20.50 31.50
N GLU A 463 13.22 20.62 30.26
CA GLU A 463 13.28 21.86 29.47
C GLU A 463 11.89 22.44 29.14
N LEU A 464 10.87 21.58 29.03
CA LEU A 464 9.53 21.96 28.60
C LEU A 464 8.49 21.00 29.17
N ILE A 465 7.39 21.55 29.70
CA ILE A 465 6.15 20.82 29.97
C ILE A 465 5.02 21.45 29.14
N LEU A 466 4.21 20.62 28.50
CA LEU A 466 2.96 20.99 27.84
C LEU A 466 1.80 20.22 28.49
N GLY A 467 0.64 20.87 28.63
CA GLY A 467 -0.54 20.30 29.32
C GLY A 467 -0.56 20.57 30.83
N LYS A 468 -1.65 20.18 31.49
CA LYS A 468 -1.97 20.59 32.88
C LYS A 468 -2.05 19.36 33.80
N ARG A 469 -1.18 19.35 34.82
CA ARG A 469 -0.93 18.18 35.69
C ARG A 469 -2.22 17.66 36.34
N PHE A 470 -2.56 16.39 36.08
CA PHE A 470 -3.78 15.70 36.52
C PHE A 470 -5.11 16.33 36.02
N ILE A 471 -5.08 17.22 35.03
CA ILE A 471 -6.28 17.91 34.51
C ILE A 471 -6.48 17.55 33.03
N PRO A 472 -7.38 16.60 32.70
CA PRO A 472 -7.79 16.35 31.33
C PRO A 472 -8.45 17.60 30.72
N GLY A 473 -8.28 17.77 29.41
CA GLY A 473 -9.07 18.76 28.66
C GLY A 473 -8.87 18.69 27.16
N GLY A 474 -9.84 19.26 26.43
CA GLY A 474 -9.84 19.37 24.96
C GLY A 474 -9.54 20.78 24.42
N ASN A 475 -9.14 21.75 25.26
CA ASN A 475 -8.74 23.08 24.79
C ASN A 475 -7.30 23.08 24.24
N LEU A 476 -6.77 24.25 23.86
CA LEU A 476 -5.46 24.38 23.21
C LEU A 476 -4.26 24.31 24.17
N GLU A 477 -4.51 24.42 25.49
CA GLU A 477 -3.50 24.40 26.56
C GLU A 477 -3.51 23.08 27.37
N SER A 478 -4.34 22.12 26.97
CA SER A 478 -4.62 20.88 27.70
C SER A 478 -4.66 19.68 26.77
N PHE A 479 -4.17 18.54 27.25
CA PHE A 479 -4.34 17.25 26.60
C PHE A 479 -5.31 16.38 27.40
N CYS A 480 -5.77 15.28 26.81
CA CYS A 480 -6.41 14.19 27.53
C CYS A 480 -5.76 12.88 27.11
N LYS A 481 -4.93 12.34 28.01
CA LYS A 481 -4.17 11.10 27.84
C LYS A 481 -3.31 11.12 26.54
N PRO A 482 -2.32 12.05 26.42
CA PRO A 482 -1.50 12.16 25.22
C PRO A 482 -0.66 10.89 25.00
N ALA A 483 -0.72 10.35 23.78
CA ALA A 483 -0.21 9.02 23.44
C ALA A 483 1.23 9.02 22.89
N ALA A 484 1.57 9.96 22.02
CA ALA A 484 2.87 9.97 21.34
C ALA A 484 3.32 11.39 20.99
N VAL A 485 4.61 11.53 20.69
CA VAL A 485 5.22 12.73 20.12
C VAL A 485 6.05 12.32 18.92
N ALA A 486 6.08 13.15 17.88
CA ALA A 486 7.08 13.09 16.82
C ALA A 486 7.55 14.51 16.49
N VAL A 487 8.82 14.68 16.12
CA VAL A 487 9.40 16.00 15.80
C VAL A 487 10.11 15.92 14.46
N SER A 488 9.80 16.85 13.55
CA SER A 488 10.46 16.93 12.23
C SER A 488 11.87 17.49 12.31
N LYS A 489 12.64 17.37 11.22
CA LYS A 489 13.91 18.09 11.02
C LYS A 489 13.71 19.62 11.02
N ASP A 490 12.54 20.08 10.61
CA ASP A 490 12.13 21.49 10.56
C ASP A 490 11.54 22.02 11.89
N ASP A 491 11.88 21.42 13.03
CA ASP A 491 11.49 21.87 14.38
C ASP A 491 9.98 21.92 14.67
N LEU A 492 9.17 21.18 13.91
CA LEU A 492 7.74 21.04 14.12
C LEU A 492 7.45 19.86 15.04
N VAL A 493 6.78 20.12 16.16
CA VAL A 493 6.44 19.13 17.18
C VAL A 493 4.98 18.72 17.01
N PHE A 494 4.72 17.42 16.87
CA PHE A 494 3.38 16.86 16.73
C PHE A 494 3.07 15.95 17.91
N VAL A 495 1.98 16.23 18.63
CA VAL A 495 1.52 15.48 19.80
C VAL A 495 0.22 14.74 19.46
N ALA A 496 0.21 13.43 19.64
CA ALA A 496 -0.98 12.59 19.53
C ALA A 496 -1.85 12.75 20.80
N ASP A 497 -2.90 13.56 20.73
CA ASP A 497 -3.86 13.79 21.82
C ASP A 497 -5.09 12.90 21.63
N GLY A 498 -4.84 11.60 21.44
CA GLY A 498 -5.78 10.71 20.76
C GLY A 498 -6.72 9.90 21.63
N TYR A 499 -6.43 9.68 22.92
CA TYR A 499 -7.24 8.77 23.76
C TYR A 499 -8.60 9.34 24.16
N CYS A 500 -8.76 10.68 24.20
CA CYS A 500 -10.05 11.34 24.44
C CYS A 500 -10.40 12.39 23.38
N ASN A 501 -9.39 13.10 22.82
CA ASN A 501 -9.62 14.26 21.94
C ASN A 501 -9.43 13.94 20.45
N SER A 502 -9.08 12.69 20.09
CA SER A 502 -9.09 12.18 18.71
C SER A 502 -8.33 13.01 17.65
N ARG A 503 -7.27 13.73 18.08
CA ARG A 503 -6.58 14.77 17.29
C ARG A 503 -5.06 14.70 17.39
N VAL A 504 -4.38 15.37 16.47
CA VAL A 504 -2.97 15.76 16.61
C VAL A 504 -2.89 17.26 16.93
N MET A 505 -2.10 17.61 17.94
CA MET A 505 -1.79 18.99 18.32
C MET A 505 -0.39 19.34 17.84
N LYS A 506 -0.26 20.38 17.00
CA LYS A 506 1.01 20.84 16.44
C LYS A 506 1.54 22.06 17.20
N PHE A 507 2.82 22.02 17.56
CA PHE A 507 3.55 23.07 18.26
C PHE A 507 4.85 23.43 17.52
N SER A 508 5.42 24.59 17.84
CA SER A 508 6.82 24.90 17.58
C SER A 508 7.74 24.26 18.63
N TYR A 509 9.03 24.17 18.33
CA TYR A 509 10.03 23.59 19.24
C TYR A 509 10.17 24.30 20.60
N ASP A 510 9.78 25.58 20.71
CA ASP A 510 9.69 26.32 21.97
C ASP A 510 8.33 26.20 22.68
N GLY A 511 7.48 25.26 22.24
CA GLY A 511 6.24 24.88 22.91
C GLY A 511 5.02 25.75 22.60
N LYS A 512 5.12 26.74 21.69
CA LYS A 512 3.97 27.54 21.29
C LYS A 512 3.05 26.72 20.38
N PHE A 513 1.76 26.71 20.69
CA PHE A 513 0.74 26.07 19.85
C PHE A 513 0.67 26.72 18.45
N LEU A 514 0.53 25.88 17.42
CA LEU A 514 0.42 26.33 16.02
C LEU A 514 -0.91 25.92 15.38
N GLN A 515 -1.34 24.67 15.55
CA GLN A 515 -2.45 24.10 14.76
C GLN A 515 -3.06 22.84 15.42
N VAL A 516 -4.37 22.64 15.29
CA VAL A 516 -5.02 21.35 15.50
C VAL A 516 -5.14 20.65 14.15
N ILE A 517 -4.82 19.35 14.09
CA ILE A 517 -4.98 18.50 12.91
C ILE A 517 -5.91 17.36 13.28
N ASP A 518 -7.11 17.38 12.70
CA ASP A 518 -8.12 16.34 12.81
C ASP A 518 -8.90 16.23 11.48
N LEU A 519 -9.63 15.13 11.27
CA LEU A 519 -10.45 14.95 10.06
C LEU A 519 -11.76 15.75 10.11
N TYR A 520 -12.27 16.00 11.31
CA TYR A 520 -13.55 16.67 11.59
C TYR A 520 -13.59 18.08 10.98
N SER A 521 -12.54 18.86 11.21
CA SER A 521 -12.38 20.25 10.72
C SER A 521 -12.12 20.32 9.21
N ILE A 522 -11.60 19.24 8.61
CA ILE A 522 -11.25 19.17 7.19
C ILE A 522 -12.44 18.72 6.33
N GLN A 523 -13.17 17.69 6.76
CA GLN A 523 -14.22 17.05 5.95
C GLN A 523 -15.66 17.47 6.33
N GLY A 524 -15.85 17.88 7.59
CA GLY A 524 -17.16 18.07 8.20
C GLY A 524 -17.89 16.75 8.50
N HIS A 525 -19.01 16.82 9.22
CA HIS A 525 -19.85 15.64 9.46
C HIS A 525 -20.45 15.13 8.13
N ARG A 526 -20.01 13.96 7.67
CA ARG A 526 -20.63 13.24 6.54
C ARG A 526 -20.96 11.79 6.90
N ASN A 527 -20.01 11.02 7.43
CA ASN A 527 -20.19 9.65 7.91
C ASN A 527 -19.34 9.31 9.15
N ALA A 528 -19.64 8.18 9.79
CA ALA A 528 -18.92 7.68 10.96
C ALA A 528 -17.49 7.15 10.68
N PHE A 529 -17.05 7.12 9.42
CA PHE A 529 -15.66 6.78 9.06
C PHE A 529 -14.78 8.03 8.86
N ASP A 530 -15.35 9.23 8.98
CA ASP A 530 -14.70 10.50 8.64
C ASP A 530 -14.06 11.19 9.86
N TYR A 531 -13.93 10.47 10.98
CA TYR A 531 -13.19 10.90 12.18
C TYR A 531 -12.15 9.85 12.59
N MET A 532 -11.07 10.28 13.25
CA MET A 532 -10.09 9.36 13.86
C MET A 532 -10.61 8.95 15.23
N GLN A 533 -10.52 7.67 15.61
CA GLN A 533 -11.04 7.22 16.89
C GLN A 533 -10.00 7.39 18.00
N VAL A 534 -8.87 6.66 17.92
CA VAL A 534 -7.73 6.84 18.83
C VAL A 534 -6.46 7.06 18.02
N VAL A 535 -5.95 8.28 18.07
CA VAL A 535 -4.64 8.64 17.52
C VAL A 535 -3.55 8.16 18.48
N HIS A 536 -2.94 7.00 18.20
CA HIS A 536 -2.12 6.28 19.19
C HIS A 536 -0.61 6.45 18.99
N SER A 537 -0.14 6.42 17.74
CA SER A 537 1.27 6.48 17.37
C SER A 537 1.48 7.36 16.13
N LEU A 538 2.68 7.92 15.99
CA LEU A 538 3.04 8.90 14.95
C LEU A 538 4.39 8.52 14.33
N ALA A 539 4.50 8.63 13.01
CA ALA A 539 5.77 8.66 12.29
C ALA A 539 5.83 9.87 11.35
N ILE A 540 7.04 10.34 11.05
CA ILE A 540 7.29 11.49 10.18
C ILE A 540 8.13 11.04 9.00
N ASN A 541 7.74 11.44 7.79
CA ASN A 541 8.60 11.45 6.62
C ASN A 541 8.92 12.91 6.25
N ASP A 542 10.07 13.42 6.70
CA ASP A 542 10.48 14.81 6.43
C ASP A 542 10.66 15.11 4.94
N GLU A 543 11.10 14.11 4.15
CA GLU A 543 11.45 14.27 2.73
C GLU A 543 10.22 14.61 1.89
N LYS A 544 9.06 14.10 2.31
CA LYS A 544 7.74 14.40 1.72
C LYS A 544 6.91 15.38 2.54
N GLN A 545 7.46 15.88 3.67
CA GLN A 545 6.80 16.74 4.65
C GLN A 545 5.48 16.14 5.16
N GLU A 546 5.50 14.86 5.53
CA GLU A 546 4.34 14.04 5.87
C GLU A 546 4.37 13.52 7.31
N LEU A 547 3.21 13.59 7.97
CA LEU A 547 2.91 12.94 9.25
C LEU A 547 1.99 11.74 8.99
N LEU A 548 2.46 10.55 9.33
CA LEU A 548 1.69 9.30 9.31
C LEU A 548 1.13 9.05 10.71
N VAL A 549 -0.19 8.92 10.80
CA VAL A 549 -0.94 8.86 12.05
C VAL A 549 -1.65 7.51 12.17
N THR A 550 -1.43 6.76 13.27
CA THR A 550 -2.20 5.52 13.51
C THR A 550 -3.58 5.85 14.07
N ASP A 551 -4.62 5.57 13.30
CA ASP A 551 -6.01 5.65 13.75
C ASP A 551 -6.41 4.25 14.24
N ARG A 552 -6.00 3.97 15.48
CA ARG A 552 -5.80 2.60 16.00
C ARG A 552 -7.02 1.71 15.79
N GLU A 553 -8.18 2.14 16.27
CA GLU A 553 -9.42 1.34 16.29
C GLU A 553 -10.02 1.15 14.87
N ASN A 554 -9.72 2.04 13.92
CA ASN A 554 -10.27 2.01 12.56
C ASN A 554 -9.49 1.11 11.57
N SER A 555 -8.42 0.45 12.04
CA SER A 555 -7.49 -0.38 11.25
C SER A 555 -6.89 0.38 10.05
N ARG A 556 -6.51 1.66 10.23
CA ARG A 556 -5.94 2.48 9.15
C ARG A 556 -4.86 3.44 9.61
N LEU A 557 -4.04 3.86 8.65
CA LEU A 557 -3.23 5.08 8.78
C LEU A 557 -3.93 6.25 8.12
N VAL A 558 -3.75 7.44 8.69
CA VAL A 558 -4.14 8.73 8.11
C VAL A 558 -2.87 9.52 7.84
N ILE A 559 -2.74 10.10 6.64
CA ILE A 559 -1.54 10.82 6.22
C ILE A 559 -1.88 12.30 6.07
N PHE A 560 -1.18 13.17 6.79
CA PHE A 560 -1.29 14.63 6.65
C PHE A 560 0.03 15.21 6.15
N LYS A 561 -0.01 16.28 5.36
CA LYS A 561 1.16 17.15 5.18
C LYS A 561 1.38 17.97 6.46
N PHE A 562 2.60 18.44 6.70
CA PHE A 562 2.96 19.23 7.90
C PHE A 562 2.14 20.53 8.07
N ASN A 563 1.49 21.04 7.04
CA ASN A 563 0.55 22.17 7.08
C ASN A 563 -0.88 21.78 7.55
N GLY A 564 -1.11 20.50 7.89
CA GLY A 564 -2.39 19.94 8.31
C GLY A 564 -3.32 19.49 7.17
N THR A 565 -2.96 19.65 5.89
CA THR A 565 -3.82 19.15 4.80
C THR A 565 -3.74 17.63 4.71
N LEU A 566 -4.90 16.96 4.74
CA LEU A 566 -5.03 15.53 4.49
C LEU A 566 -4.45 15.16 3.12
N SER A 567 -3.50 14.22 3.11
CA SER A 567 -2.85 13.71 1.90
C SER A 567 -3.39 12.34 1.47
N GLY A 568 -3.95 11.55 2.40
CA GLY A 568 -4.55 10.25 2.08
C GLY A 568 -4.81 9.36 3.29
N PHE A 569 -5.20 8.12 3.00
CA PHE A 569 -5.46 7.05 3.97
C PHE A 569 -4.83 5.75 3.49
N ILE A 570 -4.38 4.90 4.42
CA ILE A 570 -3.97 3.52 4.14
C ILE A 570 -4.87 2.59 4.94
N LYS A 571 -5.80 1.90 4.26
CA LYS A 571 -6.63 0.85 4.83
C LYS A 571 -6.45 -0.43 4.00
N GLU A 572 -5.41 -1.17 4.36
CA GLU A 572 -4.98 -2.38 3.66
C GLU A 572 -5.87 -3.57 4.04
N LYS A 573 -6.34 -4.34 3.05
CA LYS A 573 -7.30 -5.44 3.24
C LYS A 573 -6.73 -6.61 4.05
N HIS A 574 -5.39 -6.70 4.14
CA HIS A 574 -4.67 -7.69 4.95
C HIS A 574 -4.36 -7.21 6.38
N MET A 575 -4.62 -5.94 6.71
CA MET A 575 -4.30 -5.33 8.00
C MET A 575 -5.55 -5.25 8.88
N HIS A 576 -5.79 -6.30 9.67
CA HIS A 576 -6.93 -6.42 10.58
C HIS A 576 -6.58 -6.05 12.03
N GLY A 577 -7.60 -5.77 12.85
CA GLY A 577 -7.42 -5.38 14.26
C GLY A 577 -6.86 -3.97 14.43
N ALA A 578 -6.41 -3.66 15.64
CA ALA A 578 -5.98 -2.31 16.00
C ALA A 578 -4.51 -2.05 15.67
N ILE A 579 -4.17 -0.84 15.22
CA ILE A 579 -2.79 -0.43 14.90
C ILE A 579 -2.13 0.26 16.11
N TYR A 580 -1.23 -0.45 16.79
CA TYR A 580 -0.60 0.00 18.03
C TYR A 580 0.77 0.68 17.85
N GLY A 581 1.35 0.66 16.64
CA GLY A 581 2.63 1.30 16.43
C GLY A 581 3.01 1.46 14.97
N ILE A 582 3.75 2.53 14.71
CA ILE A 582 4.39 2.82 13.43
C ILE A 582 5.83 3.31 13.67
N THR A 583 6.75 2.94 12.80
CA THR A 583 8.12 3.49 12.79
C THR A 583 8.58 3.66 11.33
N TYR A 584 9.24 4.79 11.02
CA TYR A 584 9.77 5.06 9.69
C TYR A 584 11.28 4.79 9.63
N CYS A 585 11.73 4.14 8.55
CA CYS A 585 13.09 3.70 8.33
C CYS A 585 13.64 4.32 7.03
N PRO A 586 14.20 5.55 7.08
CA PRO A 586 14.46 6.36 5.87
C PRO A 586 15.41 5.73 4.85
N LYS A 587 16.47 5.04 5.30
CA LYS A 587 17.46 4.41 4.38
C LYS A 587 16.90 3.26 3.54
N MET A 588 15.72 2.75 3.90
CA MET A 588 14.97 1.78 3.10
C MET A 588 13.75 2.40 2.39
N ASN A 589 13.44 3.68 2.63
CA ASN A 589 12.17 4.32 2.20
C ASN A 589 10.94 3.44 2.54
N VAL A 590 10.95 2.89 3.77
CA VAL A 590 9.92 1.97 4.28
C VAL A 590 9.48 2.39 5.67
N PHE A 591 8.18 2.28 5.95
CA PHE A 591 7.65 2.32 7.32
C PHE A 591 7.06 0.97 7.72
N TYR A 592 7.28 0.62 8.99
CA TYR A 592 6.82 -0.61 9.61
C TYR A 592 5.64 -0.32 10.53
N VAL A 593 4.56 -1.07 10.37
CA VAL A 593 3.30 -0.93 11.10
C VAL A 593 3.00 -2.22 11.84
N ILE A 594 2.63 -2.15 13.12
CA ILE A 594 2.25 -3.35 13.90
C ILE A 594 0.78 -3.30 14.31
N ASN A 595 0.05 -4.36 13.98
CA ASN A 595 -1.33 -4.57 14.45
C ASN A 595 -1.36 -5.40 15.75
N ASN A 596 -2.55 -5.52 16.33
CA ASN A 596 -2.84 -6.33 17.51
C ASN A 596 -4.35 -6.60 17.60
N GLN A 597 -4.78 -7.50 18.48
CA GLN A 597 -6.19 -7.76 18.76
C GLN A 597 -6.88 -6.54 19.40
N LEU A 598 -8.11 -6.25 18.97
CA LEU A 598 -8.98 -5.27 19.63
C LEU A 598 -9.49 -5.84 20.96
N ALA A 599 -9.28 -5.10 22.05
CA ALA A 599 -9.49 -5.58 23.43
C ALA A 599 -10.96 -5.77 23.85
N ARG A 600 -11.93 -5.45 22.98
CA ARG A 600 -13.38 -5.45 23.29
C ARG A 600 -14.23 -6.32 22.37
N GLU A 601 -13.60 -7.12 21.50
CA GLU A 601 -14.31 -7.87 20.46
C GLU A 601 -14.47 -9.36 20.78
N THR A 602 -15.67 -9.89 20.50
CA THR A 602 -15.98 -11.33 20.40
C THR A 602 -15.68 -11.91 19.01
N VAL A 603 -14.88 -11.19 18.21
CA VAL A 603 -14.54 -11.50 16.82
C VAL A 603 -13.48 -12.60 16.76
N ALA A 604 -13.34 -13.25 15.59
CA ALA A 604 -12.28 -14.21 15.34
C ALA A 604 -10.88 -13.61 15.61
N PRO A 605 -9.92 -14.40 16.13
CA PRO A 605 -8.62 -13.89 16.57
C PRO A 605 -7.85 -13.25 15.40
N VAL A 606 -7.45 -12.00 15.58
CA VAL A 606 -6.61 -11.26 14.63
C VAL A 606 -5.20 -11.80 14.65
N GLU A 607 -4.66 -12.10 13.46
CA GLU A 607 -3.27 -12.49 13.32
C GLU A 607 -2.34 -11.28 13.47
N ILE A 608 -1.44 -11.32 14.47
CA ILE A 608 -0.47 -10.25 14.72
C ILE A 608 0.70 -10.34 13.73
N ARG A 609 0.98 -9.25 13.01
CA ARG A 609 2.06 -9.13 12.04
C ARG A 609 2.67 -7.73 12.08
N VAL A 610 3.93 -7.63 11.68
CA VAL A 610 4.50 -6.37 11.21
C VAL A 610 4.29 -6.27 9.71
N PHE A 611 3.73 -5.17 9.23
CA PHE A 611 3.50 -4.85 7.83
C PHE A 611 4.54 -3.82 7.37
N ALA A 612 5.20 -4.07 6.25
CA ALA A 612 6.22 -3.21 5.67
C ALA A 612 5.68 -2.53 4.40
N PHE A 613 5.57 -1.21 4.43
CA PHE A 613 5.05 -0.39 3.33
C PHE A 613 6.14 0.55 2.81
N GLU A 614 6.22 0.71 1.49
CA GLU A 614 7.07 1.72 0.85
C GLU A 614 6.42 3.13 0.98
N SER A 615 7.20 4.15 1.34
CA SER A 615 6.69 5.51 1.63
C SER A 615 6.44 6.40 0.40
N GLU A 616 6.78 5.95 -0.82
CA GLU A 616 6.46 6.74 -2.01
C GLU A 616 5.01 6.58 -2.47
N SER A 617 4.61 5.32 -2.64
CA SER A 617 3.31 4.90 -3.16
C SER A 617 2.40 4.28 -2.09
N TYR A 618 2.88 4.14 -0.84
CA TYR A 618 2.16 3.55 0.29
C TYR A 618 1.76 2.07 0.11
N ARG A 619 2.45 1.37 -0.79
CA ARG A 619 2.11 -0.01 -1.16
C ARG A 619 2.75 -1.00 -0.19
N LEU A 620 1.95 -1.99 0.24
CA LEU A 620 2.41 -3.10 1.06
C LEU A 620 3.42 -3.95 0.27
N LEU A 621 4.62 -4.16 0.83
CA LEU A 621 5.68 -4.96 0.21
C LEU A 621 5.65 -6.41 0.73
N TYR A 622 5.67 -6.54 2.06
CA TYR A 622 5.64 -7.80 2.79
C TYR A 622 5.02 -7.58 4.17
N SER A 623 4.60 -8.66 4.82
CA SER A 623 4.34 -8.70 6.25
C SER A 623 5.06 -9.88 6.88
N PHE A 624 5.39 -9.83 8.16
CA PHE A 624 5.93 -10.97 8.88
C PHE A 624 5.23 -11.18 10.22
N LYS A 625 4.98 -12.45 10.54
CA LYS A 625 4.51 -12.88 11.85
C LYS A 625 5.73 -13.06 12.76
N PRO A 626 5.77 -12.48 13.97
CA PRO A 626 6.82 -12.70 14.96
C PRO A 626 6.63 -14.05 15.69
N ASP A 627 6.47 -15.13 14.91
CA ASP A 627 6.11 -16.48 15.39
C ASP A 627 7.22 -17.51 15.22
N ASN A 628 7.12 -18.60 15.98
CA ASN A 628 8.21 -19.53 16.35
C ASN A 628 9.25 -18.92 17.30
N PHE A 629 9.01 -17.71 17.81
CA PHE A 629 9.92 -16.93 18.63
C PHE A 629 9.25 -16.59 19.97
N VAL A 630 9.91 -16.94 21.08
CA VAL A 630 9.20 -17.25 22.33
C VAL A 630 9.04 -16.03 23.22
N CYS A 631 7.79 -15.67 23.50
CA CYS A 631 7.48 -14.92 24.72
C CYS A 631 7.38 -15.93 25.87
N LEU A 632 8.36 -15.90 26.78
CA LEU A 632 8.39 -16.77 27.97
C LEU A 632 7.42 -16.25 29.03
N ASP A 633 6.48 -17.08 29.48
CA ASP A 633 5.63 -16.75 30.63
C ASP A 633 6.41 -16.85 31.96
N TYR A 634 5.75 -16.53 33.07
CA TYR A 634 6.31 -16.60 34.43
C TYR A 634 6.84 -18.00 34.82
N TYR A 635 6.44 -19.05 34.09
CA TYR A 635 6.86 -20.44 34.28
C TYR A 635 7.72 -20.97 33.13
N TYR A 636 8.20 -20.11 32.23
CA TYR A 636 8.96 -20.44 31.01
C TYR A 636 8.19 -21.33 30.00
N ASN A 637 6.86 -21.34 30.05
CA ASN A 637 6.04 -22.02 29.05
C ASN A 637 5.94 -21.21 27.75
N PHE A 638 5.67 -21.91 26.65
CA PHE A 638 5.38 -21.32 25.35
C PHE A 638 3.95 -20.79 25.30
N VAL A 639 3.78 -19.50 24.98
CA VAL A 639 2.45 -18.84 24.87
C VAL A 639 2.42 -17.97 23.62
N ASP A 640 1.26 -17.87 22.95
CA ASP A 640 1.12 -17.05 21.74
C ASP A 640 1.52 -15.59 21.97
N PHE A 641 2.21 -15.02 20.99
CA PHE A 641 2.56 -13.62 20.89
C PHE A 641 1.31 -12.71 20.93
N LYS A 642 1.19 -11.86 21.95
CA LYS A 642 0.01 -11.02 22.25
C LYS A 642 0.41 -9.62 22.72
N ASN A 643 -0.57 -8.71 22.78
CA ASN A 643 -0.51 -7.42 23.46
C ASN A 643 0.70 -6.52 23.09
N THR A 644 1.04 -6.43 21.80
CA THR A 644 2.04 -5.47 21.31
C THR A 644 1.56 -4.02 21.52
N HIS A 645 2.50 -3.12 21.84
CA HIS A 645 2.18 -1.73 22.18
C HIS A 645 3.07 -0.68 21.49
N SER A 646 4.25 -1.05 20.99
CA SER A 646 5.17 -0.14 20.28
C SER A 646 6.17 -0.95 19.45
N ILE A 647 6.70 -0.30 18.40
CA ILE A 647 7.68 -0.79 17.45
C ILE A 647 8.67 0.34 17.17
N ALA A 648 9.96 0.01 17.02
CA ALA A 648 10.98 0.96 16.60
C ALA A 648 11.98 0.27 15.66
N CYS A 649 12.56 0.99 14.70
CA CYS A 649 13.60 0.47 13.82
C CYS A 649 14.91 1.25 13.97
N SER A 650 16.02 0.51 13.89
CA SER A 650 17.39 1.03 13.93
C SER A 650 17.72 2.00 12.79
N LEU A 651 18.72 2.85 13.00
CA LEU A 651 19.16 3.87 12.05
C LEU A 651 19.78 3.30 10.77
N ASN A 652 20.21 2.04 10.76
CA ASN A 652 20.65 1.32 9.56
C ASN A 652 19.53 0.45 8.95
N CYS A 653 18.34 0.46 9.56
CA CYS A 653 17.16 -0.33 9.22
C CYS A 653 17.32 -1.86 9.34
N SER A 654 18.46 -2.39 9.83
CA SER A 654 18.69 -3.84 9.91
C SER A 654 18.04 -4.51 11.11
N ASN A 655 17.81 -3.76 12.18
CA ASN A 655 17.15 -4.25 13.40
C ASN A 655 15.77 -3.58 13.57
N ILE A 656 14.76 -4.40 13.88
CA ILE A 656 13.42 -3.97 14.31
C ILE A 656 13.20 -4.46 15.75
N TYR A 657 12.77 -3.56 16.61
CA TYR A 657 12.54 -3.80 18.03
C TYR A 657 11.04 -3.80 18.33
N ILE A 658 10.55 -4.81 19.05
CA ILE A 658 9.13 -5.02 19.32
C ILE A 658 8.92 -5.48 20.77
N ILE A 659 7.94 -4.90 21.46
CA ILE A 659 7.47 -5.40 22.77
C ILE A 659 6.48 -6.54 22.57
N CYS A 660 6.76 -7.71 23.15
CA CYS A 660 5.74 -8.72 23.46
C CYS A 660 5.22 -8.50 24.89
N SER A 661 3.90 -8.62 25.10
CA SER A 661 3.27 -8.44 26.41
C SER A 661 2.29 -9.57 26.73
N PHE A 662 2.09 -9.87 28.00
CA PHE A 662 1.16 -10.93 28.42
C PHE A 662 -0.22 -10.39 28.81
N ASN A 663 -1.18 -11.29 29.01
CA ASN A 663 -2.52 -10.93 29.48
C ASN A 663 -2.57 -10.88 31.01
N ASN A 664 -2.94 -9.71 31.56
CA ASN A 664 -2.96 -9.46 33.02
C ASN A 664 -3.94 -10.33 33.83
N HIS A 665 -4.83 -11.10 33.20
CA HIS A 665 -6.01 -11.70 33.84
C HIS A 665 -5.74 -12.73 34.96
N PHE A 666 -4.51 -13.24 35.14
CA PHE A 666 -4.22 -14.32 36.10
C PHE A 666 -2.97 -14.11 36.99
N ILE A 667 -2.45 -12.88 37.11
CA ILE A 667 -1.30 -12.60 38.00
C ILE A 667 -1.79 -12.35 39.44
N VAL A 668 -2.18 -13.41 40.13
CA VAL A 668 -2.44 -13.39 41.58
C VAL A 668 -1.20 -13.89 42.32
N ALA A 669 -0.60 -13.01 43.12
CA ALA A 669 0.39 -13.29 44.16
C ALA A 669 1.59 -14.19 43.78
N LEU A 670 2.67 -13.57 43.32
CA LEU A 670 3.97 -13.58 44.04
C LEU A 670 4.90 -12.52 43.45
N GLY A 671 5.71 -11.88 44.30
CA GLY A 671 6.46 -10.68 43.94
C GLY A 671 7.90 -10.94 43.52
N HIS A 672 8.14 -11.27 42.26
CA HIS A 672 9.36 -10.90 41.51
C HIS A 672 8.97 -10.82 40.01
N GLY A 673 9.08 -9.64 39.42
CA GLY A 673 8.28 -9.30 38.24
C GLY A 673 9.00 -9.40 36.90
N LEU A 674 8.42 -10.16 35.97
CA LEU A 674 8.40 -9.90 34.52
C LEU A 674 7.21 -10.67 33.92
N PRO A 675 6.40 -10.01 33.08
CA PRO A 675 6.03 -10.65 31.81
C PRO A 675 5.81 -9.59 30.70
N ASN A 676 6.89 -8.99 30.21
CA ASN A 676 6.96 -8.27 28.92
C ASN A 676 8.40 -8.43 28.38
N THR A 677 8.55 -8.79 27.10
CA THR A 677 9.87 -9.10 26.51
C THR A 677 10.15 -8.19 25.34
N LEU A 678 11.33 -7.59 25.28
CA LEU A 678 11.77 -6.77 24.15
C LEU A 678 12.54 -7.64 23.15
N LEU A 679 11.88 -7.96 22.04
CA LEU A 679 12.44 -8.74 20.94
C LEU A 679 13.20 -7.83 19.97
N LYS A 680 14.32 -8.33 19.44
CA LYS A 680 15.16 -7.67 18.43
C LYS A 680 15.26 -8.58 17.21
N PHE A 681 14.58 -8.21 16.13
CA PHE A 681 14.62 -8.94 14.86
C PHE A 681 15.66 -8.32 13.93
N ASN A 682 16.62 -9.13 13.47
CA ASN A 682 17.46 -8.80 12.32
C ASN A 682 16.69 -9.07 11.03
N ILE A 683 16.61 -8.10 10.12
CA ILE A 683 16.01 -8.27 8.80
C ILE A 683 17.14 -8.56 7.81
N HIS A 684 17.27 -9.84 7.43
CA HIS A 684 18.28 -10.29 6.49
C HIS A 684 17.99 -9.83 5.06
N ALA A 685 19.04 -9.75 4.24
CA ALA A 685 18.96 -9.37 2.83
C ALA A 685 18.30 -7.99 2.58
N ILE A 686 18.65 -6.95 3.34
CA ILE A 686 18.22 -5.59 3.02
C ILE A 686 18.91 -5.11 1.73
N SER A 687 18.14 -5.04 0.65
CA SER A 687 18.32 -4.03 -0.37
C SER A 687 17.58 -2.76 0.06
N SER A 688 18.25 -1.61 0.02
CA SER A 688 17.52 -0.35 -0.19
C SER A 688 16.80 -0.45 -1.54
N PRO A 689 15.59 0.09 -1.70
CA PRO A 689 15.04 0.31 -3.03
C PRO A 689 16.06 1.12 -3.81
N VAL A 690 16.51 0.58 -4.94
CA VAL A 690 17.53 1.24 -5.76
C VAL A 690 16.85 2.41 -6.46
N HIS A 691 16.86 3.57 -5.80
CA HIS A 691 16.61 4.85 -6.45
C HIS A 691 17.51 4.89 -7.68
N VAL A 692 16.89 4.84 -8.84
CA VAL A 692 17.58 5.08 -10.10
C VAL A 692 17.92 6.55 -10.11
N GLU A 693 19.16 6.88 -9.75
CA GLU A 693 19.73 8.18 -10.09
C GLU A 693 19.64 8.31 -11.62
N GLU A 694 18.64 9.08 -12.07
CA GLU A 694 18.58 9.57 -13.44
C GLU A 694 19.78 10.47 -13.66
N ASN A 695 20.91 9.87 -14.07
CA ASN A 695 22.12 10.58 -14.43
C ASN A 695 21.75 11.62 -15.50
N ALA A 696 21.77 12.90 -15.11
CA ALA A 696 21.17 14.00 -15.85
C ALA A 696 21.70 14.11 -17.29
N ASP A 697 22.92 13.63 -17.54
CA ASP A 697 23.55 13.55 -18.85
C ASP A 697 22.72 12.76 -19.89
N ASN A 698 21.95 11.76 -19.48
CA ASN A 698 21.06 11.00 -20.37
C ASN A 698 19.67 11.63 -20.55
N ALA A 699 19.20 12.46 -19.61
CA ALA A 699 17.87 13.08 -19.67
C ALA A 699 17.75 14.09 -20.83
N ASN A 700 18.86 14.71 -21.22
CA ASN A 700 18.91 15.71 -22.29
C ASN A 700 18.45 15.19 -23.67
N LEU A 701 18.56 13.88 -23.93
CA LEU A 701 18.05 13.26 -25.18
C LEU A 701 16.52 13.07 -25.21
N LEU A 702 15.83 13.30 -24.10
CA LEU A 702 14.36 13.25 -24.02
C LEU A 702 13.70 14.64 -24.03
N MET A 703 14.42 15.68 -23.62
CA MET A 703 13.86 17.05 -23.44
C MET A 703 13.74 17.90 -24.72
N GLU A 704 14.47 17.64 -25.81
CA GLU A 704 14.32 18.45 -27.03
C GLU A 704 12.97 18.27 -27.74
N SER A 705 12.22 17.19 -27.43
CA SER A 705 10.90 16.93 -28.04
C SER A 705 9.70 17.55 -27.31
N SER A 706 9.87 18.11 -26.10
CA SER A 706 8.75 18.64 -25.30
C SER A 706 8.41 20.10 -25.57
N ASN A 707 9.30 20.87 -26.21
CA ASN A 707 9.18 22.33 -26.33
C ASN A 707 8.10 22.83 -27.30
N GLU A 708 7.50 21.97 -28.13
CA GLU A 708 6.31 22.34 -28.94
C GLU A 708 4.97 22.08 -28.21
N LEU A 709 4.98 21.34 -27.09
CA LEU A 709 3.74 20.84 -26.47
C LEU A 709 3.06 21.86 -25.51
N SER A 710 3.74 22.94 -25.13
CA SER A 710 3.24 23.91 -24.15
C SER A 710 2.20 24.91 -24.69
N MET A 711 1.99 24.98 -26.01
CA MET A 711 1.18 26.04 -26.62
C MET A 711 -0.30 25.67 -26.84
N PHE A 712 -0.69 24.40 -26.70
CA PHE A 712 -2.05 23.94 -27.04
C PHE A 712 -3.06 23.88 -25.89
N ASP A 713 -2.62 23.70 -24.64
CA ASP A 713 -3.54 23.39 -23.53
C ASP A 713 -4.21 24.63 -22.88
N SER A 714 -3.68 25.83 -23.14
CA SER A 714 -4.24 27.08 -22.60
C SER A 714 -5.65 27.37 -23.14
N HIS A 715 -5.89 27.11 -24.44
CA HIS A 715 -7.16 27.42 -25.09
C HIS A 715 -8.30 26.48 -24.65
N THR A 716 -8.02 25.21 -24.35
CA THR A 716 -8.98 24.24 -23.79
C THR A 716 -9.45 24.64 -22.39
N PHE A 717 -8.54 25.13 -21.55
CA PHE A 717 -8.85 25.56 -20.19
C PHE A 717 -9.72 26.84 -20.16
N TYR A 718 -9.37 27.87 -20.94
CA TYR A 718 -10.17 29.10 -20.95
C TYR A 718 -11.56 28.92 -21.59
N THR A 719 -11.69 28.09 -22.63
CA THR A 719 -12.99 27.85 -23.27
C THR A 719 -13.97 27.08 -22.38
N THR A 720 -13.50 26.08 -21.62
CA THR A 720 -14.33 25.37 -20.64
C THR A 720 -14.78 26.28 -19.49
N ILE A 721 -13.89 27.13 -18.95
CA ILE A 721 -14.25 28.13 -17.93
C ILE A 721 -15.33 29.09 -18.42
N ILE A 722 -15.22 29.60 -19.66
CA ILE A 722 -16.24 30.48 -20.25
C ILE A 722 -17.59 29.77 -20.40
N LEU A 723 -17.60 28.52 -20.88
CA LEU A 723 -18.83 27.72 -21.00
C LEU A 723 -19.50 27.49 -19.63
N CYS A 724 -18.73 27.19 -18.59
CA CYS A 724 -19.25 27.04 -17.22
C CYS A 724 -19.87 28.35 -16.69
N MET A 725 -19.24 29.50 -16.92
CA MET A 725 -19.80 30.80 -16.51
C MET A 725 -21.09 31.14 -17.28
N VAL A 726 -21.15 30.88 -18.59
CA VAL A 726 -22.37 31.09 -19.39
C VAL A 726 -23.51 30.19 -18.89
N ALA A 727 -23.24 28.92 -18.61
CA ALA A 727 -24.22 28.00 -18.04
C ALA A 727 -24.76 28.46 -16.67
N ALA A 728 -23.88 28.96 -15.79
CA ALA A 728 -24.27 29.49 -14.49
C ALA A 728 -25.16 30.75 -14.61
N ILE A 729 -24.86 31.65 -15.56
CA ILE A 729 -25.68 32.84 -15.84
C ILE A 729 -27.07 32.45 -16.37
N ILE A 730 -27.15 31.48 -17.28
CA ILE A 730 -28.43 30.97 -17.81
C ILE A 730 -29.28 30.35 -16.68
N LEU A 731 -28.66 29.56 -15.80
CA LEU A 731 -29.33 28.97 -14.65
C LEU A 731 -29.86 30.04 -13.66
N ALA A 732 -29.06 31.06 -13.37
CA ALA A 732 -29.49 32.19 -12.52
C ALA A 732 -30.66 32.97 -13.14
N MET A 733 -30.64 33.21 -14.46
CA MET A 733 -31.76 33.84 -15.18
C MET A 733 -33.03 32.99 -15.14
N ALA A 734 -32.92 31.66 -15.28
CA ALA A 734 -34.06 30.76 -15.18
C ALA A 734 -34.68 30.78 -13.76
N VAL A 735 -33.87 30.75 -12.70
CA VAL A 735 -34.33 30.86 -11.31
C VAL A 735 -35.00 32.21 -11.06
N ALA A 736 -34.44 33.31 -11.57
CA ALA A 736 -35.04 34.63 -11.47
C ALA A 736 -36.40 34.71 -12.18
N ALA A 737 -36.52 34.14 -13.38
CA ALA A 737 -37.77 34.08 -14.13
C ALA A 737 -38.87 33.28 -13.38
N VAL A 738 -38.51 32.14 -12.78
CA VAL A 738 -39.43 31.35 -11.93
C VAL A 738 -39.86 32.16 -10.71
N MET A 739 -38.94 32.83 -10.00
CA MET A 739 -39.26 33.68 -8.84
C MET A 739 -40.19 34.85 -9.19
N VAL A 740 -40.00 35.49 -10.36
CA VAL A 740 -40.92 36.52 -10.86
C VAL A 740 -42.28 35.93 -11.21
N GLY A 741 -42.32 34.76 -11.88
CA GLY A 741 -43.55 34.04 -12.19
C GLY A 741 -44.37 33.71 -10.95
N CYS A 742 -43.74 33.17 -9.91
CA CYS A 742 -44.37 32.90 -8.61
C CYS A 742 -44.93 34.19 -7.97
N ARG A 743 -44.19 35.31 -7.98
CA ARG A 743 -44.66 36.60 -7.46
C ARG A 743 -45.86 37.16 -8.24
N VAL A 744 -45.90 36.98 -9.56
CA VAL A 744 -47.03 37.40 -10.41
C VAL A 744 -48.27 36.52 -10.16
N LEU A 745 -48.11 35.20 -10.03
CA LEU A 745 -49.19 34.28 -9.69
C LEU A 745 -49.78 34.58 -8.30
N HIS A 746 -48.91 34.83 -7.31
CA HIS A 746 -49.35 35.14 -5.94
C HIS A 746 -50.14 36.46 -5.88
N ARG A 747 -49.75 37.48 -6.66
CA ARG A 747 -50.52 38.72 -6.83
C ARG A 747 -51.88 38.52 -7.52
N ARG A 748 -52.00 37.57 -8.46
CA ARG A 748 -53.30 37.25 -9.09
C ARG A 748 -54.26 36.54 -8.14
N GLN A 749 -53.78 35.62 -7.30
CA GLN A 749 -54.63 34.94 -6.31
C GLN A 749 -55.10 35.87 -5.17
N GLY A 750 -54.28 36.83 -4.75
CA GLY A 750 -54.64 37.83 -3.72
C GLY A 750 -55.82 38.75 -4.08
N SER A 751 -56.29 38.74 -5.33
CA SER A 751 -57.40 39.60 -5.79
C SER A 751 -58.80 38.95 -5.67
N SER A 752 -58.91 37.69 -5.23
CA SER A 752 -60.15 36.90 -5.38
C SER A 752 -60.77 36.33 -4.09
N SER A 753 -60.19 36.58 -2.91
CA SER A 753 -60.70 36.05 -1.63
C SER A 753 -60.97 37.11 -0.55
N ASN A 754 -61.10 38.39 -0.93
CA ASN A 754 -61.31 39.49 0.00
C ASN A 754 -62.77 39.99 0.05
N LYS A 755 -63.70 39.02 0.10
CA LYS A 755 -65.13 39.20 0.38
C LYS A 755 -65.64 38.03 1.22
N ASP A 756 -65.21 37.96 2.48
CA ASP A 756 -66.09 37.73 3.63
C ASP A 756 -65.32 37.77 4.96
N ARG A 757 -66.07 37.94 6.07
CA ARG A 757 -65.61 37.86 7.47
C ARG A 757 -64.63 38.93 7.95
N SER A 758 -65.05 40.19 7.81
CA SER A 758 -64.85 41.16 8.90
C SER A 758 -65.86 40.88 10.01
N ASN A 759 -65.43 40.43 11.21
CA ASN A 759 -66.10 40.73 12.49
C ASN A 759 -65.37 40.19 13.75
N HIS A 760 -65.51 40.95 14.84
CA HIS A 760 -65.10 40.68 16.24
C HIS A 760 -63.59 40.73 16.63
N PRO A 761 -63.24 41.19 17.87
CA PRO A 761 -62.21 42.22 18.00
C PRO A 761 -61.38 42.18 19.33
N LEU A 762 -60.39 41.29 19.47
CA LEU A 762 -59.62 41.13 20.73
C LEU A 762 -58.09 41.29 20.63
N LEU A 763 -57.59 42.09 19.67
CA LEU A 763 -56.17 42.43 19.57
C LEU A 763 -55.91 43.94 19.76
N LYS A 764 -55.95 44.38 21.03
CA LYS A 764 -55.42 45.66 21.51
C LYS A 764 -54.65 45.48 22.82
N ASN A 765 -53.41 44.97 22.77
CA ASN A 765 -52.26 45.75 23.26
C ASN A 765 -50.91 45.15 22.90
N SER A 766 -49.84 45.88 23.23
CA SER A 766 -48.43 45.53 23.00
C SER A 766 -47.68 45.26 24.31
N LYS A 767 -46.47 44.68 24.17
CA LYS A 767 -45.52 44.24 25.22
C LYS A 767 -45.91 42.94 25.94
N TRP A 768 -45.00 41.96 25.89
CA TRP A 768 -44.24 41.47 27.06
C TRP A 768 -42.85 41.03 26.61
N ARG A 769 -41.87 41.05 27.52
CA ARG A 769 -40.49 40.54 27.37
C ARG A 769 -40.21 39.63 28.59
N GLN A 770 -39.10 38.86 28.53
CA GLN A 770 -38.51 38.09 29.63
C GLN A 770 -39.28 36.83 30.04
N GLY A 771 -38.55 35.86 30.62
CA GLY A 771 -39.08 34.60 31.16
C GLY A 771 -37.99 33.51 31.19
N PHE A 772 -37.67 33.00 32.38
CA PHE A 772 -36.63 31.97 32.60
C PHE A 772 -37.20 30.53 32.58
N GLN A 773 -36.27 29.57 32.57
CA GLN A 773 -36.37 28.17 33.04
C GLN A 773 -36.92 28.02 34.48
N PRO A 774 -37.07 26.80 35.07
CA PRO A 774 -37.09 25.42 34.54
C PRO A 774 -38.25 24.53 35.13
N LEU A 775 -38.16 23.21 34.94
CA LEU A 775 -38.42 22.09 35.88
C LEU A 775 -39.44 20.99 35.51
N SER A 776 -39.12 19.83 36.07
CA SER A 776 -39.64 18.45 36.03
C SER A 776 -41.13 18.21 36.28
N THR A 777 -41.60 17.05 35.80
CA THR A 777 -42.11 15.96 36.66
C THR A 777 -41.70 14.60 36.08
N GLU A 778 -41.53 13.60 36.94
CA GLU A 778 -41.40 12.18 36.60
C GLU A 778 -42.80 11.50 36.64
N ASP A 779 -42.84 10.17 36.80
CA ASP A 779 -43.99 9.31 37.13
C ASP A 779 -45.08 9.06 36.04
N ILE A 780 -45.78 7.91 36.01
CA ILE A 780 -45.41 6.49 36.22
C ILE A 780 -46.59 5.61 35.72
N ASP A 781 -46.35 4.34 35.39
CA ASP A 781 -47.36 3.27 35.08
C ASP A 781 -48.33 3.51 33.88
N ALA A 782 -49.08 2.52 33.35
CA ALA A 782 -48.86 1.08 33.08
C ALA A 782 -50.12 0.53 32.31
N VAL A 783 -50.16 -0.78 32.04
CA VAL A 783 -51.36 -1.59 31.66
C VAL A 783 -51.92 -1.40 30.22
N ASP A 784 -51.34 -2.19 29.29
CA ASP A 784 -51.97 -3.32 28.55
C ASP A 784 -53.50 -3.30 28.25
N TYR A 785 -53.88 -3.65 27.01
CA TYR A 785 -54.83 -4.77 26.74
C TYR A 785 -55.01 -5.04 25.22
N THR A 786 -54.53 -6.22 24.79
CA THR A 786 -55.08 -7.19 23.81
C THR A 786 -56.01 -6.78 22.63
N SER A 787 -55.67 -7.35 21.46
CA SER A 787 -56.55 -8.10 20.52
C SER A 787 -57.56 -7.33 19.63
N ASP A 788 -58.05 -7.86 18.50
CA ASP A 788 -57.76 -9.15 17.81
C ASP A 788 -58.00 -9.03 16.27
N ASP A 789 -57.89 -10.18 15.58
CA ASP A 789 -58.47 -10.52 14.27
C ASP A 789 -57.92 -9.87 12.97
N SER A 790 -57.99 -10.51 11.80
CA SER A 790 -57.87 -11.94 11.44
C SER A 790 -57.80 -12.10 9.90
N ASP A 791 -57.54 -13.34 9.46
CA ASP A 791 -57.82 -13.96 8.15
C ASP A 791 -56.64 -14.13 7.16
N ASP A 792 -56.06 -15.34 7.19
CA ASP A 792 -56.34 -16.45 6.25
C ASP A 792 -56.25 -16.14 4.72
N ARG A 793 -55.74 -17.02 3.83
CA ARG A 793 -55.20 -18.42 3.83
C ARG A 793 -54.64 -18.71 2.39
N GLU A 794 -53.97 -19.79 1.99
CA GLU A 794 -53.53 -21.08 2.57
C GLU A 794 -52.40 -21.73 1.70
N ASP A 795 -52.00 -22.97 2.04
CA ASP A 795 -51.69 -24.10 1.10
C ASP A 795 -50.39 -24.14 0.23
N LEU A 796 -49.69 -25.26 -0.03
CA LEU A 796 -49.61 -26.70 0.43
C LEU A 796 -48.13 -27.16 0.14
N LEU A 797 -47.49 -28.23 0.64
CA LEU A 797 -47.61 -29.16 1.80
C LEU A 797 -46.31 -30.02 1.93
N TYR A 798 -46.15 -30.71 3.08
CA TYR A 798 -45.50 -32.03 3.34
C TYR A 798 -44.07 -32.40 2.83
N SER A 799 -43.28 -33.21 3.55
CA SER A 799 -43.33 -33.70 4.97
C SER A 799 -41.87 -33.96 5.43
N SER A 800 -41.48 -33.86 6.72
CA SER A 800 -41.72 -34.79 7.85
C SER A 800 -41.27 -36.26 7.57
N SER A 801 -40.68 -37.03 8.51
CA SER A 801 -40.58 -36.94 9.99
C SER A 801 -39.17 -37.41 10.49
N GLN A 802 -38.64 -37.09 11.68
CA GLN A 802 -39.03 -37.49 13.06
C GLN A 802 -39.21 -39.03 13.27
N MET A 803 -38.80 -39.70 14.37
CA MET A 803 -38.05 -39.31 15.60
C MET A 803 -37.58 -40.55 16.44
N LYS A 804 -36.61 -40.37 17.37
CA LYS A 804 -36.39 -41.10 18.67
C LYS A 804 -35.89 -42.58 18.74
N LYS A 805 -34.85 -42.77 19.60
CA LYS A 805 -34.48 -43.96 20.42
C LYS A 805 -33.98 -45.23 19.66
N THR A 806 -33.22 -46.16 20.23
CA THR A 806 -32.67 -46.39 21.61
C THR A 806 -31.12 -46.53 21.61
N SER A 807 -30.53 -46.82 22.77
CA SER A 807 -29.13 -47.26 22.95
C SER A 807 -28.88 -48.70 22.48
N ASP A 808 -27.62 -49.06 22.21
CA ASP A 808 -26.80 -49.94 23.08
C ASP A 808 -25.37 -50.14 22.50
N LEU A 809 -24.41 -50.43 23.40
CA LEU A 809 -22.97 -50.70 23.18
C LEU A 809 -22.07 -49.51 22.75
#